data_AF-A0A2F0ASF3-F1
#
_entry.id   AF-A0A2F0ASF3-F1
#
_cell.length_a   1.000
_cell.length_b   1.000
_cell.length_c   1.000
_cell.angle_alpha   90.00
_cell.angle_beta   90.00
_cell.angle_gamma   90.00
#
_symmetry.space_group_name_H-M   'P 1'
#
loop_
_entity.id
_entity.type
_entity.pdbx_description
1 polymer ?
#
loop_
_entity_poly.entity_id
_entity_poly.type
_entity_poly.pdbx_seq_one_letter_code
_entity_poly.pdbx_strand_id
1 'polypeptide(L)'
;MSSPSVAESSESPSDSNSNLYAQSASGWTQALIALILVGECLGLATVVDPPHKHVLGLFGNGSPFLSSALLGSFLIFLSQRPGLRTSLLVGLVGVMIDIALSRYRPGGPHTPYQVLLNLGTGLGLTAIATQIGLQSFRSNRSSGILQKMYLLPGFIAASISFIGLTRLLHPRVFDASVYMIDSAFFQSPSFQIAAGVASMPLLRGLLVLIYMHLPAAAAAVFVLSKRLKGQNESGILSAFLWVGVAGFALYHIIPVVGPTYFFRSGFPGDPPDPEKMKSIRYLAIPEYRNCFPSLHTAWALVVVAYARPLGRIVFSIATLFLVLTLLATIGLGLHYIVDLLAAGPLVIGILSLIHPGPRRIAKAPYAAVLFMAWCAAVLYAPVMLRDQSWLTLLFAGITIVHFIVSLNELRPYINALDIKMTATPMTPSKPDRFAPWLIAMFFASGFAALVYQVVFAKALALTFGSMGTASATVLTAFMAGIAIGSWIGGRVANAKHDPIRVYMLCEVGIAIWCILTPWLFSLIRDMYIAVASGGDPADPKLVAIQLFFGLLILTPPTVLMGMTLPVLTAYFEEKNEHFGSSVGRLYSANTLGAAAGALATGYLLLPAFGSQGTTGIAVGMNLIAALAALWIGKILLRQHSDQTNNAIQTLSTDTDEAQLPQPAATSAQLSRGKVAVFVLTIGGVLTLALESTYIHLLAVVAGNSVYAFALMLFCFLVGLGGGASVSRRLLDRDVSAGIGLAYSYLGMAFVIVMGLFWWDQIPAYFESFSQYTETRTFEKREFVRFVTCALTMLPVSTLIGLAYPFSMELVGHAWPQSRLLALGRASASNTLGNIIGALIGGFVLIPSLGSFSTLELIAGTALGLSVLVAWSLPSEERRRLLLPLLVCMALFPCLPDGFKMNQLASGANVYFHAQGYGDVIDYAESLDGGLTTVQRSEDEHGEVIHTLLTNGKFQGDSSNKREMRAQVGFGLVPMMHTDKRQSSLVVGFGTGVTARTLHDGGYQTVDIVELSDDLLRLAKTYFGRKNGKVLSREGINTYVTDGRNYLMLTEKEYDLISIEVSSIWFAGAASLYNSEFYKLAKSRLRPQGVFQQWIQLHRLSSTDLVSIIATMRNEFDDVWLYMVGGQGMMVACPKSCPPNPKIAGSLTRVPNLKPLLDLFGGTLPDLSQYLLLNPRELDRFLMGMSALGINALDLISSDNNHLLEYSTPRANVRPYESSLRDNISLFKRYQSPKNNTP
;
A
#
# COMPACT_ATOMS: atom_id res chain seq x y z
N MET A 1 15.86 -37.79 78.21
CA MET A 1 14.67 -36.92 78.03
C MET A 1 14.50 -36.74 76.53
N SER A 2 13.89 -37.71 75.84
CA SER A 2 12.43 -37.89 75.60
C SER A 2 12.03 -37.31 74.23
N SER A 3 11.94 -38.23 73.27
CA SER A 3 11.25 -38.22 71.95
C SER A 3 9.72 -37.99 72.11
N PRO A 4 8.81 -38.10 71.09
CA PRO A 4 8.93 -38.62 69.69
C PRO A 4 8.08 -37.85 68.60
N SER A 5 8.38 -37.88 67.28
CA SER A 5 8.01 -38.81 66.16
C SER A 5 6.64 -38.64 65.44
N VAL A 6 6.70 -38.69 64.08
CA VAL A 6 5.75 -39.25 63.06
C VAL A 6 4.47 -38.48 62.64
N ALA A 7 4.34 -38.13 61.34
CA ALA A 7 3.35 -38.72 60.39
C ALA A 7 3.26 -37.99 59.01
N GLU A 8 3.01 -38.79 57.96
CA GLU A 8 3.02 -38.55 56.50
C GLU A 8 1.83 -37.71 55.93
N SER A 9 2.00 -37.09 54.74
CA SER A 9 1.18 -37.40 53.53
C SER A 9 1.41 -36.46 52.31
N SER A 10 1.71 -37.09 51.17
CA SER A 10 1.44 -36.73 49.76
C SER A 10 1.91 -35.38 49.17
N GLU A 11 3.09 -35.38 48.52
CA GLU A 11 3.38 -34.46 47.42
C GLU A 11 2.72 -34.95 46.12
N SER A 12 1.81 -34.15 45.56
CA SER A 12 1.33 -34.29 44.18
C SER A 12 2.35 -33.71 43.21
N PRO A 13 2.69 -34.34 42.06
CA PRO A 13 3.55 -33.73 41.07
C PRO A 13 2.79 -32.55 40.42
N SER A 14 3.35 -31.35 40.53
CA SER A 14 2.74 -30.12 40.02
C SER A 14 2.87 -30.04 38.49
N ASP A 15 1.71 -30.02 37.83
CA ASP A 15 1.48 -29.77 36.41
C ASP A 15 2.05 -28.40 35.95
N SER A 16 3.31 -28.36 35.52
CA SER A 16 3.91 -27.16 34.91
C SER A 16 4.11 -27.25 33.38
N ASN A 17 3.85 -28.40 32.76
CA ASN A 17 4.16 -28.66 31.34
C ASN A 17 2.96 -28.56 30.37
N SER A 18 1.78 -28.12 30.81
CA SER A 18 0.58 -27.98 29.96
C SER A 18 0.46 -26.63 29.24
N ASN A 19 1.38 -25.69 29.46
CA ASN A 19 1.26 -24.30 28.96
C ASN A 19 1.89 -24.02 27.59
N LEU A 20 2.72 -24.90 27.02
CA LEU A 20 3.51 -24.57 25.81
C LEU A 20 2.74 -24.70 24.48
N TYR A 21 1.81 -25.66 24.35
CA TYR A 21 1.02 -25.81 23.11
C TYR A 21 -0.18 -24.85 23.06
N ALA A 22 -0.81 -24.59 24.22
CA ALA A 22 -1.82 -23.54 24.38
C ALA A 22 -1.26 -22.12 24.10
N GLN A 23 0.03 -21.90 24.35
CA GLN A 23 0.72 -20.65 24.00
C GLN A 23 0.88 -20.42 22.49
N SER A 24 0.94 -21.47 21.67
CA SER A 24 1.08 -21.32 20.22
C SER A 24 -0.21 -20.81 19.56
N ALA A 25 -1.36 -21.31 20.02
CA ALA A 25 -2.67 -20.80 19.62
C ALA A 25 -2.90 -19.38 20.19
N SER A 26 -2.43 -19.08 21.40
CA SER A 26 -2.53 -17.74 21.97
C SER A 26 -1.65 -16.71 21.27
N GLY A 27 -0.48 -17.08 20.74
CA GLY A 27 0.41 -16.17 20.01
C GLY A 27 -0.17 -15.67 18.68
N TRP A 28 -0.82 -16.55 17.91
CA TRP A 28 -1.54 -16.16 16.69
C TRP A 28 -2.82 -15.39 17.00
N THR A 29 -3.51 -15.76 18.08
CA THR A 29 -4.69 -15.04 18.57
C THR A 29 -4.29 -13.62 19.03
N GLN A 30 -3.15 -13.46 19.71
CA GLN A 30 -2.60 -12.16 20.10
C GLN A 30 -2.12 -11.34 18.90
N ALA A 31 -1.49 -11.98 17.91
CA ALA A 31 -1.11 -11.32 16.65
C ALA A 31 -2.34 -10.84 15.88
N LEU A 32 -3.41 -11.63 15.86
CA LEU A 32 -4.70 -11.26 15.24
C LEU A 32 -5.40 -10.14 16.02
N ILE A 33 -5.40 -10.19 17.36
CA ILE A 33 -5.89 -9.10 18.22
C ILE A 33 -5.09 -7.82 18.00
N ALA A 34 -3.77 -7.91 17.87
CA ALA A 34 -2.91 -6.78 17.54
C ALA A 34 -3.20 -6.25 16.13
N LEU A 35 -3.44 -7.11 15.14
CA LEU A 35 -3.85 -6.71 13.78
C LEU A 35 -5.22 -6.01 13.75
N ILE A 36 -6.16 -6.50 14.55
CA ILE A 36 -7.50 -5.92 14.74
C ILE A 36 -7.39 -4.54 15.40
N LEU A 37 -6.62 -4.43 16.49
CA LEU A 37 -6.39 -3.16 17.20
C LEU A 37 -5.58 -2.17 16.36
N VAL A 38 -4.59 -2.63 15.61
CA VAL A 38 -3.85 -1.82 14.64
C VAL A 38 -4.78 -1.35 13.52
N GLY A 39 -5.71 -2.18 13.04
CA GLY A 39 -6.73 -1.78 12.08
C GLY A 39 -7.66 -0.67 12.60
N GLU A 40 -8.06 -0.73 13.86
CA GLU A 40 -8.84 0.35 14.51
C GLU A 40 -7.98 1.61 14.77
N CYS A 41 -6.72 1.46 15.22
CA CYS A 41 -5.79 2.57 15.46
C CYS A 41 -5.32 3.26 14.18
N LEU A 42 -5.22 2.54 13.05
CA LEU A 42 -4.89 3.09 11.72
C LEU A 42 -6.07 3.84 11.08
N GLY A 43 -7.18 3.99 11.79
CA GLY A 43 -8.30 4.79 11.30
C GLY A 43 -9.07 4.16 10.13
N LEU A 44 -8.96 2.83 9.91
CA LEU A 44 -9.86 2.14 8.96
C LEU A 44 -11.34 2.36 9.31
N ALA A 45 -11.63 2.53 10.60
CA ALA A 45 -12.93 2.93 11.13
C ALA A 45 -13.26 4.42 10.89
N THR A 46 -12.25 5.31 10.83
CA THR A 46 -12.46 6.77 10.64
C THR A 46 -12.66 7.20 9.19
N VAL A 47 -12.35 6.33 8.23
CA VAL A 47 -12.64 6.56 6.79
C VAL A 47 -14.15 6.43 6.51
N VAL A 48 -14.90 5.74 7.38
CA VAL A 48 -16.33 5.48 7.21
C VAL A 48 -17.22 6.44 8.03
N ASP A 49 -16.79 6.88 9.23
CA ASP A 49 -17.49 7.88 10.06
C ASP A 49 -16.57 8.53 11.12
N PRO A 50 -16.87 9.74 11.65
CA PRO A 50 -16.04 10.37 12.68
C PRO A 50 -16.02 9.55 13.99
N PRO A 51 -14.86 9.47 14.68
CA PRO A 51 -14.58 8.46 15.72
C PRO A 51 -15.55 8.46 16.91
N HIS A 52 -16.09 9.63 17.28
CA HIS A 52 -17.04 9.76 18.38
C HIS A 52 -18.44 9.21 18.04
N LYS A 53 -18.88 9.27 16.77
CA LYS A 53 -20.15 8.65 16.34
C LYS A 53 -20.02 7.13 16.23
N HIS A 54 -18.83 6.63 15.95
CA HIS A 54 -18.62 5.20 15.69
C HIS A 54 -18.57 4.37 16.99
N VAL A 55 -17.86 4.83 18.03
CA VAL A 55 -17.79 4.14 19.34
C VAL A 55 -19.15 4.15 20.05
N LEU A 56 -19.84 5.30 20.06
CA LEU A 56 -21.19 5.39 20.59
C LEU A 56 -22.21 4.66 19.71
N GLY A 57 -22.01 4.57 18.39
CA GLY A 57 -22.84 3.80 17.46
C GLY A 57 -22.67 2.28 17.56
N LEU A 58 -21.49 1.77 17.89
CA LEU A 58 -21.21 0.32 18.06
C LEU A 58 -22.07 -0.29 19.18
N PHE A 59 -22.24 0.44 20.29
CA PHE A 59 -23.07 0.03 21.42
C PHE A 59 -24.49 0.64 21.37
N GLY A 60 -24.61 1.85 20.80
CA GLY A 60 -25.83 2.63 20.67
C GLY A 60 -26.76 2.14 19.58
N ASN A 61 -26.31 1.87 18.35
CA ASN A 61 -27.19 1.42 17.25
C ASN A 61 -27.57 -0.07 17.32
N GLY A 62 -27.02 -0.83 18.28
CA GLY A 62 -27.49 -2.17 18.62
C GLY A 62 -27.23 -3.25 17.58
N SER A 63 -25.95 -3.48 17.23
CA SER A 63 -25.56 -4.64 16.41
C SER A 63 -25.97 -5.95 17.11
N PRO A 64 -26.92 -6.74 16.57
CA PRO A 64 -27.36 -7.98 17.20
C PRO A 64 -26.24 -9.04 17.25
N PHE A 65 -25.32 -9.02 16.29
CA PHE A 65 -24.14 -9.89 16.29
C PHE A 65 -23.17 -9.56 17.43
N LEU A 66 -22.93 -8.27 17.69
CA LEU A 66 -22.08 -7.86 18.81
C LEU A 66 -22.76 -8.18 20.14
N SER A 67 -24.07 -7.97 20.23
CA SER A 67 -24.87 -8.38 21.39
C SER A 67 -24.77 -9.89 21.65
N SER A 68 -24.90 -10.71 20.60
CA SER A 68 -24.72 -12.16 20.67
C SER A 68 -23.31 -12.56 21.13
N ALA A 69 -22.26 -11.89 20.65
CA ALA A 69 -20.90 -12.15 21.10
C ALA A 69 -20.70 -11.80 22.58
N LEU A 70 -21.28 -10.68 23.04
CA LEU A 70 -21.29 -10.25 24.43
C LEU A 70 -22.10 -11.19 25.33
N LEU A 71 -23.21 -11.75 24.84
CA LEU A 71 -23.91 -12.85 25.50
C LEU A 71 -22.98 -14.06 25.67
N GLY A 72 -22.15 -14.36 24.67
CA GLY A 72 -21.08 -15.35 24.78
C GLY A 72 -20.10 -15.05 25.91
N SER A 73 -19.67 -13.79 26.08
CA SER A 73 -18.82 -13.36 27.20
C SER A 73 -19.49 -13.61 28.56
N PHE A 74 -20.80 -13.35 28.67
CA PHE A 74 -21.58 -13.66 29.87
C PHE A 74 -21.64 -15.17 30.16
N LEU A 75 -21.83 -16.02 29.14
CA LEU A 75 -21.78 -17.49 29.30
C LEU A 75 -20.41 -17.97 29.77
N ILE A 76 -19.33 -17.39 29.22
CA ILE A 76 -17.95 -17.69 29.64
C ILE A 76 -17.73 -17.26 31.10
N PHE A 77 -18.26 -16.12 31.52
CA PHE A 77 -18.23 -15.66 32.91
C PHE A 77 -18.95 -16.64 33.84
N LEU A 78 -20.17 -17.06 33.52
CA LEU A 78 -20.91 -18.05 34.30
C LEU A 78 -20.20 -19.41 34.39
N SER A 79 -19.42 -19.77 33.37
CA SER A 79 -18.60 -21.00 33.40
C SER A 79 -17.57 -21.03 34.54
N GLN A 80 -17.21 -19.87 35.10
CA GLN A 80 -16.29 -19.76 36.24
C GLN A 80 -16.95 -20.09 37.59
N ARG A 81 -18.27 -20.37 37.61
CA ARG A 81 -19.07 -20.55 38.83
C ARG A 81 -18.93 -19.38 39.82
N PRO A 82 -19.19 -18.13 39.39
CA PRO A 82 -19.28 -17.02 40.31
C PRO A 82 -20.37 -17.29 41.37
N GLY A 83 -20.23 -16.71 42.57
CA GLY A 83 -21.21 -16.89 43.64
C GLY A 83 -22.62 -16.51 43.17
N LEU A 84 -23.66 -17.15 43.72
CA LEU A 84 -25.06 -16.94 43.30
C LEU A 84 -25.45 -15.46 43.36
N ARG A 85 -25.05 -14.74 44.42
CA ARG A 85 -25.28 -13.30 44.58
C ARG A 85 -24.62 -12.48 43.47
N THR A 86 -23.37 -12.79 43.12
CA THR A 86 -22.64 -12.12 42.03
C THR A 86 -23.31 -12.39 40.68
N SER A 87 -23.74 -13.62 40.44
CA SER A 87 -24.43 -14.00 39.19
C SER A 87 -25.76 -13.27 39.03
N LEU A 88 -26.57 -13.20 40.09
CA LEU A 88 -27.85 -12.49 40.10
C LEU A 88 -27.66 -10.98 39.97
N LEU A 89 -26.66 -10.39 40.64
CA LEU A 89 -26.35 -8.96 40.53
C LEU A 89 -25.89 -8.59 39.11
N VAL A 90 -24.96 -9.35 38.54
CA VAL A 90 -24.47 -9.13 37.16
C VAL A 90 -25.61 -9.29 36.16
N GLY A 91 -26.48 -10.28 36.34
CA GLY A 91 -27.66 -10.48 35.50
C GLY A 91 -28.66 -9.32 35.59
N LEU A 92 -29.02 -8.91 36.81
CA LEU A 92 -29.98 -7.83 37.04
C LEU A 92 -29.46 -6.47 36.53
N VAL A 93 -28.21 -6.13 36.85
CA VAL A 93 -27.57 -4.90 36.35
C VAL A 93 -27.45 -4.94 34.82
N GLY A 94 -27.09 -6.09 34.24
CA GLY A 94 -27.02 -6.23 32.78
C GLY A 94 -28.38 -6.02 32.10
N VAL A 95 -29.45 -6.64 32.60
CA VAL A 95 -30.81 -6.42 32.08
C VAL A 95 -31.26 -4.96 32.23
N MET A 96 -30.94 -4.31 33.35
CA MET A 96 -31.23 -2.89 33.56
C MET A 96 -30.48 -2.00 32.55
N ILE A 97 -29.22 -2.33 32.24
CA ILE A 97 -28.44 -1.64 31.21
C ILE A 97 -29.08 -1.86 29.83
N ASP A 98 -29.52 -3.07 29.49
CA ASP A 98 -30.19 -3.33 28.20
C ASP A 98 -31.51 -2.58 28.08
N ILE A 99 -32.32 -2.52 29.15
CA ILE A 99 -33.54 -1.71 29.20
C ILE A 99 -33.20 -0.23 29.03
N ALA A 100 -32.16 0.27 29.70
CA ALA A 100 -31.73 1.66 29.56
C ALA A 100 -31.26 1.97 28.14
N LEU A 101 -30.41 1.13 27.55
CA LEU A 101 -29.92 1.26 26.17
C LEU A 101 -31.07 1.22 25.16
N SER A 102 -32.09 0.39 25.38
CA SER A 102 -33.27 0.33 24.50
C SER A 102 -34.10 1.61 24.47
N ARG A 103 -34.01 2.48 25.50
CA ARG A 103 -34.72 3.76 25.55
C ARG A 103 -33.99 4.90 24.82
N TYR A 104 -32.69 4.75 24.58
CA TYR A 104 -31.85 5.78 23.95
C TYR A 104 -31.55 5.50 22.46
N ARG A 105 -32.19 4.49 21.86
CA ARG A 105 -31.98 4.11 20.46
C ARG A 105 -32.86 4.89 19.50
N PRO A 106 -32.32 5.48 18.42
CA PRO A 106 -33.13 6.10 17.38
C PRO A 106 -33.90 5.03 16.58
N GLY A 107 -35.23 5.12 16.46
CA GLY A 107 -36.00 4.20 15.59
C GLY A 107 -37.47 3.86 15.91
N GLY A 108 -38.14 4.46 16.90
CA GLY A 108 -39.54 4.15 17.22
C GLY A 108 -39.72 2.94 18.15
N PRO A 109 -40.98 2.51 18.47
CA PRO A 109 -41.24 1.49 19.49
C PRO A 109 -40.65 0.13 19.09
N HIS A 110 -39.80 -0.42 19.96
CA HIS A 110 -39.14 -1.71 19.76
C HIS A 110 -40.13 -2.88 19.93
N THR A 111 -40.12 -3.82 18.99
CA THR A 111 -40.87 -5.08 19.13
C THR A 111 -40.22 -5.97 20.22
N PRO A 112 -40.98 -6.84 20.91
CA PRO A 112 -40.43 -7.75 21.93
C PRO A 112 -39.22 -8.58 21.43
N TYR A 113 -39.24 -8.92 20.14
CA TYR A 113 -38.16 -9.59 19.43
C TYR A 113 -36.87 -8.77 19.36
N GLN A 114 -36.94 -7.46 19.12
CA GLN A 114 -35.76 -6.58 19.11
C GLN A 114 -35.12 -6.44 20.49
N VAL A 115 -35.91 -6.51 21.57
CA VAL A 115 -35.37 -6.52 22.94
C VAL A 115 -34.59 -7.81 23.20
N LEU A 116 -35.12 -8.96 22.77
CA LEU A 116 -34.46 -10.27 22.88
C LEU A 116 -33.11 -10.33 22.13
N LEU A 117 -33.05 -9.77 20.91
CA LEU A 117 -31.82 -9.70 20.11
C LEU A 117 -30.68 -8.92 20.79
N ASN A 118 -31.02 -8.03 21.72
CA ASN A 118 -30.10 -7.05 22.28
C ASN A 118 -29.72 -7.30 23.74
N LEU A 119 -30.34 -8.29 24.38
CA LEU A 119 -30.16 -8.65 25.79
C LEU A 119 -28.72 -9.11 26.14
N GLY A 120 -27.89 -9.38 25.13
CA GLY A 120 -26.50 -9.77 25.35
C GLY A 120 -25.58 -8.61 25.70
N THR A 121 -25.97 -7.37 25.38
CA THR A 121 -25.10 -6.20 25.44
C THR A 121 -24.79 -5.83 26.88
N GLY A 122 -25.83 -5.56 27.68
CA GLY A 122 -25.73 -5.24 29.10
C GLY A 122 -25.21 -6.42 29.92
N LEU A 123 -25.69 -7.64 29.64
CA LEU A 123 -25.20 -8.86 30.30
C LEU A 123 -23.68 -9.07 30.11
N GLY A 124 -23.19 -8.95 28.87
CA GLY A 124 -21.77 -9.14 28.56
C GLY A 124 -20.88 -8.03 29.11
N LEU A 125 -21.28 -6.75 28.96
CA LEU A 125 -20.51 -5.62 29.48
C LEU A 125 -20.38 -5.67 31.02
N THR A 126 -21.47 -6.01 31.71
CA THR A 126 -21.46 -6.14 33.17
C THR A 126 -20.58 -7.30 33.62
N ALA A 127 -20.61 -8.44 32.91
CA ALA A 127 -19.73 -9.58 33.21
C ALA A 127 -18.26 -9.25 32.99
N ILE A 128 -17.93 -8.56 31.90
CA ILE A 128 -16.57 -8.11 31.59
C ILE A 128 -16.07 -7.12 32.65
N ALA A 129 -16.85 -6.09 32.98
CA ALA A 129 -16.48 -5.09 33.98
C ALA A 129 -16.27 -5.73 35.36
N THR A 130 -17.16 -6.65 35.73
CA THR A 130 -17.02 -7.42 36.98
C THR A 130 -15.74 -8.27 36.97
N GLN A 131 -15.42 -8.91 35.84
CA GLN A 131 -14.18 -9.68 35.71
C GLN A 131 -12.94 -8.79 35.87
N ILE A 132 -12.89 -7.62 35.22
CA ILE A 132 -11.78 -6.66 35.36
C ILE A 132 -11.60 -6.26 36.82
N GLY A 133 -12.70 -5.89 37.49
CA GLY A 133 -12.68 -5.55 38.91
C GLY A 133 -12.12 -6.68 39.77
N LEU A 134 -12.51 -7.93 39.50
CA LEU A 134 -11.99 -9.11 40.21
C LEU A 134 -10.50 -9.40 39.91
N GLN A 135 -9.97 -8.98 38.75
CA GLN A 135 -8.54 -9.13 38.42
C GLN A 135 -7.66 -8.14 39.17
N SER A 136 -8.11 -6.90 39.37
CA SER A 136 -7.37 -5.88 40.12
C SER A 136 -7.06 -6.29 41.57
N PHE A 137 -7.77 -7.29 42.11
CA PHE A 137 -7.57 -7.82 43.47
C PHE A 137 -6.87 -9.19 43.53
N ARG A 138 -6.55 -9.87 42.41
CA ARG A 138 -5.97 -11.24 42.41
C ARG A 138 -4.77 -11.35 41.46
N SER A 139 -3.59 -11.72 41.97
CA SER A 139 -2.37 -11.84 41.16
C SER A 139 -2.38 -13.05 40.20
N ASN A 140 -1.93 -12.80 38.97
CA ASN A 140 -1.47 -13.69 37.90
C ASN A 140 -2.32 -14.86 37.35
N ARG A 141 -3.38 -15.34 38.00
CA ARG A 141 -4.14 -16.52 37.49
C ARG A 141 -5.33 -16.20 36.57
N SER A 142 -5.72 -14.93 36.41
CA SER A 142 -7.00 -14.53 35.80
C SER A 142 -6.92 -13.98 34.35
N SER A 143 -5.73 -13.64 33.84
CA SER A 143 -5.54 -12.93 32.56
C SER A 143 -6.05 -13.69 31.33
N GLY A 144 -5.88 -15.02 31.31
CA GLY A 144 -6.28 -15.86 30.17
C GLY A 144 -7.80 -15.98 29.96
N ILE A 145 -8.61 -15.81 31.01
CA ILE A 145 -10.08 -15.90 30.88
C ILE A 145 -10.65 -14.59 30.34
N LEU A 146 -10.12 -13.46 30.81
CA LEU A 146 -10.52 -12.16 30.31
C LEU A 146 -10.22 -12.03 28.81
N GLN A 147 -9.06 -12.52 28.36
CA GLN A 147 -8.74 -12.62 26.93
C GLN A 147 -9.82 -13.40 26.14
N LYS A 148 -10.27 -14.56 26.66
CA LYS A 148 -11.33 -15.37 26.02
C LYS A 148 -12.69 -14.66 26.01
N MET A 149 -12.99 -13.82 27.00
CA MET A 149 -14.23 -13.04 27.06
C MET A 149 -14.27 -11.89 26.03
N TYR A 150 -13.13 -11.33 25.65
CA TYR A 150 -13.05 -10.26 24.63
C TYR A 150 -12.93 -10.76 23.20
N LEU A 151 -12.55 -12.02 23.01
CA LEU A 151 -12.16 -12.56 21.71
C LEU A 151 -13.28 -12.50 20.67
N LEU A 152 -14.50 -12.99 21.00
CA LEU A 152 -15.63 -12.93 20.08
C LEU A 152 -16.17 -11.50 19.89
N PRO A 153 -16.42 -10.68 20.95
CA PRO A 153 -16.87 -9.30 20.77
C PRO A 153 -15.88 -8.43 19.99
N GLY A 154 -14.59 -8.52 20.30
CA GLY A 154 -13.54 -7.78 19.60
C GLY A 154 -13.43 -8.21 18.13
N PHE A 155 -13.52 -9.52 17.86
CA PHE A 155 -13.56 -10.03 16.49
C PHE A 155 -14.79 -9.52 15.72
N ILE A 156 -15.99 -9.54 16.31
CA ILE A 156 -17.20 -9.05 15.64
C ILE A 156 -17.14 -7.54 15.42
N ALA A 157 -16.64 -6.76 16.37
CA ALA A 157 -16.41 -5.32 16.18
C ALA A 157 -15.47 -5.06 14.99
N ALA A 158 -14.34 -5.76 14.93
CA ALA A 158 -13.41 -5.69 13.81
C ALA A 158 -14.04 -6.10 12.48
N SER A 159 -14.85 -7.16 12.51
CA SER A 159 -15.54 -7.72 11.33
C SER A 159 -16.48 -6.70 10.70
N ILE A 160 -17.19 -5.89 11.50
CA ILE A 160 -18.06 -4.83 11.00
C ILE A 160 -17.26 -3.83 10.17
N SER A 161 -16.08 -3.43 10.64
CA SER A 161 -15.17 -2.54 9.91
C SER A 161 -14.65 -3.19 8.62
N PHE A 162 -14.22 -4.46 8.67
CA PHE A 162 -13.76 -5.20 7.48
C PHE A 162 -14.84 -5.36 6.41
N ILE A 163 -16.06 -5.72 6.81
CA ILE A 163 -17.20 -5.81 5.90
C ILE A 163 -17.50 -4.42 5.29
N GLY A 164 -17.36 -3.34 6.07
CA GLY A 164 -17.42 -1.97 5.57
C GLY A 164 -16.46 -1.70 4.42
N LEU A 165 -15.23 -2.20 4.52
CA LEU A 165 -14.23 -2.08 3.45
C LEU A 165 -14.66 -2.80 2.17
N THR A 166 -15.35 -3.94 2.26
CA THR A 166 -15.81 -4.66 1.06
C THR A 166 -16.74 -3.80 0.20
N ARG A 167 -17.60 -2.99 0.84
CA ARG A 167 -18.48 -2.03 0.17
C ARG A 167 -17.72 -0.87 -0.47
N LEU A 168 -16.64 -0.41 0.15
CA LEU A 168 -15.81 0.67 -0.37
C LEU A 168 -14.89 0.21 -1.50
N LEU A 169 -14.43 -1.03 -1.47
CA LEU A 169 -13.40 -1.54 -2.39
C LEU A 169 -13.96 -2.28 -3.60
N HIS A 170 -15.20 -2.76 -3.56
CA HIS A 170 -15.74 -3.62 -4.63
C HIS A 170 -17.04 -3.07 -5.19
N PRO A 171 -17.03 -1.99 -5.98
CA PRO A 171 -18.27 -1.38 -6.45
C PRO A 171 -19.08 -2.35 -7.32
N ARG A 172 -18.44 -3.21 -8.12
CA ARG A 172 -19.08 -4.28 -8.91
C ARG A 172 -19.32 -5.54 -8.08
N VAL A 173 -20.43 -6.24 -8.34
CA VAL A 173 -20.80 -7.50 -7.65
C VAL A 173 -21.03 -8.63 -8.66
N PHE A 174 -20.86 -9.89 -8.21
CA PHE A 174 -20.99 -11.11 -9.03
C PHE A 174 -22.33 -11.85 -8.82
N ASP A 175 -23.30 -11.24 -8.16
CA ASP A 175 -24.63 -11.81 -7.89
C ASP A 175 -25.32 -12.37 -9.14
N ALA A 176 -25.23 -11.69 -10.29
CA ALA A 176 -25.77 -12.20 -11.55
C ALA A 176 -25.18 -13.57 -11.94
N SER A 177 -23.86 -13.75 -11.76
CA SER A 177 -23.19 -15.04 -12.02
C SER A 177 -23.62 -16.10 -11.02
N VAL A 178 -23.71 -15.75 -9.74
CA VAL A 178 -24.13 -16.69 -8.70
C VAL A 178 -25.59 -17.10 -8.88
N TYR A 179 -26.48 -16.15 -9.20
CA TYR A 179 -27.89 -16.41 -9.48
C TYR A 179 -28.10 -17.30 -10.72
N MET A 180 -27.31 -17.13 -11.78
CA MET A 180 -27.37 -18.03 -12.94
C MET A 180 -27.09 -19.49 -12.53
N ILE A 181 -26.09 -19.72 -11.69
CA ILE A 181 -25.79 -21.07 -11.18
C ILE A 181 -26.88 -21.53 -10.19
N ASP A 182 -27.38 -20.64 -9.32
CA ASP A 182 -28.46 -20.93 -8.36
C ASP A 182 -29.74 -21.38 -9.07
N SER A 183 -30.06 -20.76 -10.20
CA SER A 183 -31.25 -21.09 -11.01
C SER A 183 -31.21 -22.51 -11.59
N ALA A 184 -30.02 -23.11 -11.72
CA ALA A 184 -29.84 -24.49 -12.15
C ALA A 184 -30.37 -25.51 -11.12
N PHE A 185 -30.46 -25.12 -9.85
CA PHE A 185 -30.94 -25.95 -8.75
C PHE A 185 -32.46 -25.79 -8.58
N PHE A 186 -33.28 -26.61 -9.25
CA PHE A 186 -34.74 -26.60 -9.05
C PHE A 186 -35.44 -25.25 -9.33
N GLN A 187 -34.98 -24.49 -10.34
CA GLN A 187 -35.61 -23.25 -10.82
C GLN A 187 -35.68 -22.11 -9.78
N SER A 188 -34.51 -21.59 -9.40
CA SER A 188 -34.33 -20.44 -8.49
C SER A 188 -34.84 -20.68 -7.05
N PRO A 189 -34.21 -21.61 -6.32
CA PRO A 189 -34.65 -22.08 -5.01
C PRO A 189 -34.53 -20.98 -3.94
N SER A 190 -33.60 -20.03 -4.12
CA SER A 190 -33.47 -18.86 -3.26
C SER A 190 -34.74 -18.00 -3.20
N PHE A 191 -35.42 -17.80 -4.34
CA PHE A 191 -36.70 -17.09 -4.40
C PHE A 191 -37.83 -17.90 -3.77
N GLN A 192 -37.93 -19.19 -4.09
CA GLN A 192 -38.99 -20.07 -3.60
C GLN A 192 -38.97 -20.20 -2.07
N ILE A 193 -37.80 -20.47 -1.50
CA ILE A 193 -37.63 -20.62 -0.04
C ILE A 193 -37.90 -19.29 0.67
N ALA A 194 -37.41 -18.18 0.13
CA ALA A 194 -37.64 -16.86 0.72
C ALA A 194 -39.11 -16.43 0.65
N ALA A 195 -39.83 -16.72 -0.44
CA ALA A 195 -41.26 -16.49 -0.53
C ALA A 195 -42.04 -17.32 0.52
N GLY A 196 -41.67 -18.59 0.70
CA GLY A 196 -42.22 -19.46 1.75
C GLY A 196 -41.99 -18.90 3.15
N VAL A 197 -40.77 -18.50 3.49
CA VAL A 197 -40.45 -17.91 4.80
C VAL A 197 -41.15 -16.56 5.00
N ALA A 198 -41.24 -15.73 3.96
CA ALA A 198 -41.93 -14.44 4.02
C ALA A 198 -43.43 -14.59 4.35
N SER A 199 -44.05 -15.68 3.92
CA SER A 199 -45.46 -16.01 4.24
C SER A 199 -45.71 -16.45 5.69
N MET A 200 -44.64 -16.74 6.48
CA MET A 200 -44.72 -17.26 7.84
C MET A 200 -44.01 -16.33 8.85
N PRO A 201 -44.67 -15.29 9.39
CA PRO A 201 -44.02 -14.27 10.23
C PRO A 201 -43.34 -14.81 11.49
N LEU A 202 -43.94 -15.82 12.15
CA LEU A 202 -43.35 -16.45 13.34
C LEU A 202 -42.07 -17.22 13.01
N LEU A 203 -42.09 -18.00 11.92
CA LEU A 203 -40.90 -18.70 11.44
C LEU A 203 -39.82 -17.72 11.04
N ARG A 204 -40.18 -16.65 10.31
CA ARG A 204 -39.25 -15.59 9.93
C ARG A 204 -38.59 -14.94 11.17
N GLY A 205 -39.36 -14.59 12.20
CA GLY A 205 -38.83 -14.06 13.46
C GLY A 205 -37.83 -15.01 14.14
N LEU A 206 -38.17 -16.30 14.21
CA LEU A 206 -37.26 -17.32 14.74
C LEU A 206 -35.97 -17.45 13.92
N LEU A 207 -36.07 -17.44 12.59
CA LEU A 207 -34.90 -17.55 11.71
C LEU A 207 -33.97 -16.35 11.85
N VAL A 208 -34.49 -15.13 12.03
CA VAL A 208 -33.63 -13.97 12.29
C VAL A 208 -32.97 -14.06 13.69
N LEU A 209 -33.64 -14.59 14.72
CA LEU A 209 -32.99 -14.90 16.01
C LEU A 209 -31.79 -15.85 15.82
N ILE A 210 -32.03 -16.98 15.13
CA ILE A 210 -31.01 -18.00 14.90
C ILE A 210 -29.81 -17.43 14.13
N TYR A 211 -30.09 -16.65 13.09
CA TYR A 211 -29.08 -16.02 12.25
C TYR A 211 -28.15 -15.09 13.06
N MET A 212 -28.73 -14.26 13.93
CA MET A 212 -27.97 -13.28 14.73
C MET A 212 -27.20 -13.90 15.91
N HIS A 213 -27.66 -15.05 16.43
CA HIS A 213 -27.11 -15.68 17.64
C HIS A 213 -25.98 -16.70 17.42
N LEU A 214 -25.36 -16.70 16.24
CA LEU A 214 -24.25 -17.58 15.89
C LEU A 214 -23.02 -17.47 16.84
N PRO A 215 -22.53 -16.27 17.22
CA PRO A 215 -21.41 -16.15 18.17
C PRO A 215 -21.72 -16.75 19.56
N ALA A 216 -22.95 -16.56 20.06
CA ALA A 216 -23.38 -17.16 21.32
C ALA A 216 -23.42 -18.69 21.26
N ALA A 217 -23.83 -19.28 20.12
CA ALA A 217 -23.81 -20.73 19.93
C ALA A 217 -22.37 -21.30 19.98
N ALA A 218 -21.40 -20.62 19.36
CA ALA A 218 -19.98 -20.99 19.44
C ALA A 218 -19.45 -20.89 20.89
N ALA A 219 -19.81 -19.83 21.62
CA ALA A 219 -19.46 -19.67 23.02
C ALA A 219 -20.09 -20.75 23.92
N ALA A 220 -21.34 -21.16 23.64
CA ALA A 220 -22.00 -22.23 24.38
C ALA A 220 -21.29 -23.58 24.20
N VAL A 221 -20.91 -23.94 22.97
CA VAL A 221 -20.13 -25.17 22.70
C VAL A 221 -18.75 -25.10 23.37
N PHE A 222 -18.08 -23.93 23.36
CA PHE A 222 -16.84 -23.70 24.11
C PHE A 222 -17.01 -23.93 25.62
N VAL A 223 -18.08 -23.41 26.22
CA VAL A 223 -18.34 -23.58 27.66
C VAL A 223 -18.63 -25.05 28.01
N LEU A 224 -19.36 -25.76 27.14
CA LEU A 224 -19.69 -27.17 27.32
C LEU A 224 -18.45 -28.07 27.15
N SER A 225 -17.57 -27.78 26.18
CA SER A 225 -16.31 -28.51 26.00
C SER A 225 -15.37 -28.34 27.19
N LYS A 226 -15.32 -27.15 27.79
CA LYS A 226 -14.55 -26.88 29.02
C LYS A 226 -15.02 -27.70 30.23
N ARG A 227 -16.32 -28.03 30.32
CA ARG A 227 -16.88 -28.82 31.43
C ARG A 227 -16.45 -30.29 31.38
N LEU A 228 -16.12 -30.80 30.19
CA LEU A 228 -15.58 -32.12 29.98
C LEU A 228 -14.04 -32.03 30.04
N LYS A 229 -13.45 -32.25 31.22
CA LYS A 229 -11.99 -32.20 31.42
C LYS A 229 -11.26 -32.98 30.31
N GLY A 230 -10.39 -32.33 29.54
CA GLY A 230 -9.52 -32.99 28.55
C GLY A 230 -9.83 -32.75 27.07
N GLN A 231 -10.70 -31.82 26.69
CA GLN A 231 -10.87 -31.42 25.27
C GLN A 231 -10.09 -30.15 24.94
N ASN A 232 -9.70 -29.97 23.67
CA ASN A 232 -8.97 -28.80 23.16
C ASN A 232 -9.77 -27.50 23.39
N GLU A 233 -9.58 -26.89 24.57
CA GLU A 233 -10.45 -25.85 25.10
C GLU A 233 -10.58 -24.64 24.16
N SER A 234 -9.52 -24.28 23.41
CA SER A 234 -9.50 -23.11 22.52
C SER A 234 -9.74 -23.41 21.04
N GLY A 235 -9.93 -24.68 20.67
CA GLY A 235 -10.03 -25.10 19.27
C GLY A 235 -11.21 -24.46 18.53
N ILE A 236 -12.40 -24.46 19.11
CA ILE A 236 -13.61 -23.89 18.47
C ILE A 236 -13.50 -22.36 18.28
N LEU A 237 -13.01 -21.63 19.29
CA LEU A 237 -12.83 -20.18 19.19
C LEU A 237 -11.79 -19.85 18.11
N SER A 238 -10.71 -20.61 18.03
CA SER A 238 -9.68 -20.45 16.99
C SER A 238 -10.23 -20.75 15.60
N ALA A 239 -10.97 -21.84 15.43
CA ALA A 239 -11.62 -22.19 14.16
C ALA A 239 -12.64 -21.14 13.73
N PHE A 240 -13.44 -20.61 14.67
CA PHE A 240 -14.38 -19.53 14.41
C PHE A 240 -13.65 -18.28 13.89
N LEU A 241 -12.58 -17.85 14.56
CA LEU A 241 -11.79 -16.69 14.12
C LEU A 241 -11.17 -16.90 12.74
N TRP A 242 -10.50 -18.03 12.50
CA TRP A 242 -9.81 -18.28 11.23
C TRP A 242 -10.77 -18.44 10.06
N VAL A 243 -11.92 -19.09 10.26
CA VAL A 243 -13.00 -19.13 9.26
C VAL A 243 -13.44 -17.73 8.90
N GLY A 244 -13.64 -16.87 9.91
CA GLY A 244 -13.99 -15.48 9.70
C GLY A 244 -12.95 -14.69 8.90
N VAL A 245 -11.69 -14.73 9.35
CA VAL A 245 -10.56 -14.07 8.66
C VAL A 245 -10.45 -14.51 7.20
N ALA A 246 -10.52 -15.83 6.95
CA ALA A 246 -10.47 -16.37 5.60
C ALA A 246 -11.69 -15.93 4.76
N GLY A 247 -12.91 -16.00 5.29
CA GLY A 247 -14.10 -15.57 4.56
C GLY A 247 -14.10 -14.10 4.22
N PHE A 248 -13.66 -13.21 5.14
CA PHE A 248 -13.53 -11.79 4.81
C PHE A 248 -12.51 -11.51 3.72
N ALA A 249 -11.39 -12.23 3.71
CA ALA A 249 -10.44 -12.15 2.60
C ALA A 249 -11.06 -12.63 1.28
N LEU A 250 -11.86 -13.69 1.32
CA LEU A 250 -12.52 -14.27 0.14
C LEU A 250 -13.64 -13.39 -0.43
N TYR A 251 -14.30 -12.55 0.39
CA TYR A 251 -15.26 -11.56 -0.10
C TYR A 251 -14.64 -10.52 -1.05
N HIS A 252 -13.32 -10.33 -1.01
CA HIS A 252 -12.61 -9.48 -1.95
C HIS A 252 -12.30 -10.16 -3.29
N ILE A 253 -12.41 -11.49 -3.37
CA ILE A 253 -12.20 -12.24 -4.61
C ILE A 253 -13.49 -12.32 -5.41
N ILE A 254 -14.60 -12.69 -4.74
CA ILE A 254 -15.92 -12.83 -5.35
C ILE A 254 -16.91 -11.97 -4.55
N PRO A 255 -16.94 -10.64 -4.80
CA PRO A 255 -17.84 -9.73 -4.11
C PRO A 255 -19.30 -10.01 -4.48
N VAL A 256 -20.09 -10.50 -3.53
CA VAL A 256 -21.52 -10.83 -3.70
C VAL A 256 -22.31 -10.29 -2.52
N VAL A 257 -23.48 -9.70 -2.78
CA VAL A 257 -24.32 -9.04 -1.76
C VAL A 257 -25.52 -9.89 -1.32
N GLY A 258 -26.01 -10.79 -2.17
CA GLY A 258 -27.17 -11.64 -1.90
C GLY A 258 -28.47 -11.14 -2.56
N PRO A 259 -29.46 -12.04 -2.74
CA PRO A 259 -30.68 -11.78 -3.50
C PRO A 259 -31.47 -10.52 -3.08
N THR A 260 -31.66 -10.32 -1.77
CA THR A 260 -32.44 -9.20 -1.23
C THR A 260 -31.84 -7.85 -1.64
N TYR A 261 -30.52 -7.75 -1.66
CA TYR A 261 -29.80 -6.51 -1.96
C TYR A 261 -29.60 -6.30 -3.47
N PHE A 262 -29.40 -7.40 -4.22
CA PHE A 262 -29.22 -7.35 -5.66
C PHE A 262 -30.53 -7.04 -6.40
N PHE A 263 -31.61 -7.76 -6.10
CA PHE A 263 -32.91 -7.62 -6.79
C PHE A 263 -33.86 -6.62 -6.14
N ARG A 264 -33.58 -6.17 -4.91
CA ARG A 264 -34.34 -5.15 -4.17
C ARG A 264 -35.86 -5.43 -4.18
N SER A 265 -36.65 -4.58 -4.82
CA SER A 265 -38.11 -4.69 -4.86
C SER A 265 -38.63 -5.91 -5.60
N GLY A 266 -37.82 -6.57 -6.43
CA GLY A 266 -38.20 -7.81 -7.13
C GLY A 266 -38.13 -9.07 -6.25
N PHE A 267 -37.44 -9.02 -5.11
CA PHE A 267 -37.27 -10.18 -4.23
C PHE A 267 -38.26 -10.16 -3.05
N PRO A 268 -38.86 -11.30 -2.65
CA PRO A 268 -38.70 -12.66 -3.20
C PRO A 268 -39.75 -13.03 -4.28
N GLY A 269 -40.58 -12.08 -4.73
CA GLY A 269 -41.81 -12.38 -5.48
C GLY A 269 -41.69 -12.56 -7.00
N ASP A 270 -40.70 -11.94 -7.64
CA ASP A 270 -40.58 -11.89 -9.10
C ASP A 270 -39.17 -12.33 -9.56
N PRO A 271 -38.92 -13.66 -9.71
CA PRO A 271 -37.63 -14.18 -10.12
C PRO A 271 -37.34 -13.78 -11.59
N PRO A 272 -36.28 -13.01 -11.85
CA PRO A 272 -35.97 -12.57 -13.20
C PRO A 272 -35.40 -13.71 -14.06
N ASP A 273 -35.61 -13.62 -15.36
CA ASP A 273 -35.10 -14.58 -16.35
C ASP A 273 -33.55 -14.66 -16.30
N PRO A 274 -32.96 -15.83 -16.00
CA PRO A 274 -31.51 -16.03 -15.95
C PRO A 274 -30.79 -15.71 -17.26
N GLU A 275 -31.44 -15.78 -18.43
CA GLU A 275 -30.83 -15.37 -19.71
C GLU A 275 -30.50 -13.87 -19.74
N LYS A 276 -31.39 -13.04 -19.19
CA LYS A 276 -31.20 -11.58 -19.13
C LYS A 276 -30.06 -11.16 -18.20
N MET A 277 -29.59 -12.05 -17.33
CA MET A 277 -28.49 -11.78 -16.39
C MET A 277 -27.11 -11.79 -17.06
N LYS A 278 -26.99 -12.28 -18.29
CA LYS A 278 -25.74 -12.25 -19.06
C LYS A 278 -25.25 -10.83 -19.34
N SER A 279 -26.15 -9.88 -19.57
CA SER A 279 -25.84 -8.49 -19.94
C SER A 279 -25.64 -7.55 -18.75
N ILE A 280 -26.03 -7.94 -17.54
CA ILE A 280 -25.97 -7.12 -16.31
C ILE A 280 -25.02 -7.75 -15.29
N ARG A 281 -24.00 -8.48 -15.75
CA ARG A 281 -23.06 -9.21 -14.88
C ARG A 281 -22.36 -8.34 -13.84
N TYR A 282 -22.26 -7.03 -14.07
CA TYR A 282 -21.58 -6.09 -13.19
C TYR A 282 -22.47 -4.88 -12.92
N LEU A 283 -23.22 -4.93 -11.80
CA LEU A 283 -23.98 -3.80 -11.31
C LEU A 283 -23.26 -3.15 -10.12
N ALA A 284 -23.22 -1.81 -10.09
CA ALA A 284 -22.71 -1.08 -8.95
C ALA A 284 -23.76 -1.02 -7.83
N ILE A 285 -23.50 -1.65 -6.68
CA ILE A 285 -24.46 -1.71 -5.55
C ILE A 285 -23.83 -1.14 -4.28
N PRO A 286 -24.49 -0.23 -3.54
CA PRO A 286 -23.95 0.35 -2.31
C PRO A 286 -24.16 -0.52 -1.05
N GLU A 287 -24.00 -1.85 -1.15
CA GLU A 287 -24.30 -2.81 -0.05
C GLU A 287 -23.07 -3.62 0.39
N TYR A 288 -23.12 -4.30 1.53
CA TYR A 288 -21.95 -5.07 2.00
C TYR A 288 -21.74 -6.37 1.19
N ARG A 289 -20.49 -6.70 0.85
CA ARG A 289 -20.17 -7.94 0.12
C ARG A 289 -19.84 -9.01 1.14
N ASN A 290 -20.85 -9.72 1.59
CA ASN A 290 -20.73 -10.71 2.67
C ASN A 290 -21.44 -12.04 2.35
N CYS A 291 -21.62 -12.35 1.07
CA CYS A 291 -22.34 -13.53 0.62
C CYS A 291 -21.42 -14.73 0.29
N PHE A 292 -20.44 -14.59 -0.61
CA PHE A 292 -19.66 -15.72 -1.14
C PHE A 292 -18.22 -15.82 -0.58
N PRO A 293 -17.83 -16.89 0.13
CA PRO A 293 -18.65 -18.00 0.61
C PRO A 293 -19.42 -17.65 1.89
N SER A 294 -20.48 -18.42 2.21
CA SER A 294 -21.33 -18.12 3.37
C SER A 294 -20.62 -18.38 4.69
N LEU A 295 -20.18 -17.31 5.36
CA LEU A 295 -19.57 -17.41 6.71
C LEU A 295 -20.55 -17.93 7.76
N HIS A 296 -21.84 -17.60 7.65
CA HIS A 296 -22.88 -18.13 8.57
C HIS A 296 -22.96 -19.65 8.50
N THR A 297 -22.91 -20.20 7.29
CA THR A 297 -22.87 -21.65 7.04
C THR A 297 -21.56 -22.23 7.56
N ALA A 298 -20.42 -21.62 7.23
CA ALA A 298 -19.12 -22.09 7.65
C ALA A 298 -18.99 -22.18 9.19
N TRP A 299 -19.41 -21.14 9.91
CA TRP A 299 -19.41 -21.11 11.36
C TRP A 299 -20.42 -22.07 11.98
N ALA A 300 -21.62 -22.24 11.42
CA ALA A 300 -22.57 -23.25 11.88
C ALA A 300 -22.00 -24.68 11.73
N LEU A 301 -21.27 -24.96 10.63
CA LEU A 301 -20.56 -26.23 10.43
C LEU A 301 -19.46 -26.43 11.47
N VAL A 302 -18.72 -25.38 11.84
CA VAL A 302 -17.74 -25.43 12.95
C VAL A 302 -18.42 -25.75 14.28
N VAL A 303 -19.56 -25.11 14.59
CA VAL A 303 -20.35 -25.42 15.81
C VAL A 303 -20.75 -26.89 15.85
N VAL A 304 -21.24 -27.44 14.75
CA VAL A 304 -21.61 -28.87 14.65
C VAL A 304 -20.39 -29.79 14.81
N ALA A 305 -19.26 -29.45 14.18
CA ALA A 305 -18.03 -30.23 14.24
C ALA A 305 -17.53 -30.40 15.68
N TYR A 306 -17.55 -29.32 16.46
CA TYR A 306 -17.12 -29.31 17.87
C TYR A 306 -18.20 -29.74 18.87
N ALA A 307 -19.48 -29.68 18.51
CA ALA A 307 -20.58 -30.19 19.35
C ALA A 307 -20.67 -31.73 19.36
N ARG A 308 -20.22 -32.38 18.27
CA ARG A 308 -20.28 -33.83 18.07
C ARG A 308 -19.65 -34.66 19.21
N PRO A 309 -18.47 -34.33 19.77
CA PRO A 309 -17.91 -35.05 20.92
C PRO A 309 -18.62 -34.80 22.25
N LEU A 310 -19.52 -33.83 22.36
CA LEU A 310 -20.18 -33.44 23.62
C LEU A 310 -21.41 -34.29 23.97
N GLY A 311 -21.74 -35.27 23.13
CA GLY A 311 -22.87 -36.19 23.32
C GLY A 311 -23.99 -36.00 22.30
N ARG A 312 -24.86 -37.02 22.18
CA ARG A 312 -25.91 -37.08 21.14
C ARG A 312 -26.91 -35.92 21.21
N ILE A 313 -27.27 -35.47 22.42
CA ILE A 313 -28.22 -34.38 22.63
C ILE A 313 -27.63 -33.06 22.12
N VAL A 314 -26.42 -32.70 22.56
CA VAL A 314 -25.74 -31.47 22.14
C VAL A 314 -25.49 -31.47 20.63
N PHE A 315 -25.10 -32.61 20.06
CA PHE A 315 -24.95 -32.76 18.62
C PHE A 315 -26.27 -32.59 17.85
N SER A 316 -27.38 -33.13 18.36
CA SER A 316 -28.70 -32.98 17.73
C SER A 316 -29.18 -31.53 17.76
N ILE A 317 -28.97 -30.83 18.89
CA ILE A 317 -29.28 -29.40 19.02
C ILE A 317 -28.42 -28.57 18.05
N ALA A 318 -27.11 -28.83 17.97
CA ALA A 318 -26.23 -28.15 17.03
C ALA A 318 -26.59 -28.42 15.56
N THR A 319 -27.04 -29.64 15.25
CA THR A 319 -27.50 -30.02 13.90
C THR A 319 -28.81 -29.31 13.55
N LEU A 320 -29.77 -29.25 14.47
CA LEU A 320 -30.99 -28.45 14.29
C LEU A 320 -30.64 -26.97 14.10
N PHE A 321 -29.70 -26.44 14.88
CA PHE A 321 -29.20 -25.08 14.72
C PHE A 321 -28.62 -24.85 13.31
N LEU A 322 -27.79 -25.75 12.79
CA LEU A 322 -27.28 -25.70 11.41
C LEU A 322 -28.42 -25.67 10.38
N VAL A 323 -29.40 -26.55 10.49
CA VAL A 323 -30.55 -26.59 9.55
C VAL A 323 -31.32 -25.27 9.56
N LEU A 324 -31.58 -24.73 10.76
CA LEU A 324 -32.24 -23.43 10.90
C LEU A 324 -31.37 -22.28 10.39
N THR A 325 -30.05 -22.32 10.55
CA THR A 325 -29.13 -21.33 9.95
C THR A 325 -29.16 -21.39 8.43
N LEU A 326 -29.10 -22.58 7.83
CA LEU A 326 -29.19 -22.75 6.37
C LEU A 326 -30.53 -22.19 5.84
N LEU A 327 -31.64 -22.54 6.50
CA LEU A 327 -32.95 -22.02 6.15
C LEU A 327 -33.04 -20.50 6.33
N ALA A 328 -32.42 -19.93 7.37
CA ALA A 328 -32.37 -18.49 7.59
C ALA A 328 -31.56 -17.77 6.51
N THR A 329 -30.38 -18.31 6.12
CA THR A 329 -29.50 -17.67 5.13
C THR A 329 -30.17 -17.50 3.76
N ILE A 330 -30.89 -18.53 3.30
CA ILE A 330 -31.64 -18.49 2.03
C ILE A 330 -32.97 -17.78 2.22
N GLY A 331 -33.73 -18.13 3.27
CA GLY A 331 -35.09 -17.64 3.51
C GLY A 331 -35.19 -16.15 3.81
N LEU A 332 -34.11 -15.52 4.29
CA LEU A 332 -34.01 -14.07 4.45
C LEU A 332 -33.44 -13.37 3.20
N GLY A 333 -33.09 -14.13 2.15
CA GLY A 333 -32.51 -13.63 0.91
C GLY A 333 -31.11 -13.05 1.05
N LEU A 334 -30.33 -13.54 2.01
CA LEU A 334 -28.97 -13.07 2.28
C LEU A 334 -27.92 -13.87 1.50
N HIS A 335 -28.25 -15.09 1.07
CA HIS A 335 -27.34 -16.05 0.46
C HIS A 335 -28.02 -16.87 -0.65
N TYR A 336 -27.23 -17.43 -1.57
CA TYR A 336 -27.65 -18.41 -2.59
C TYR A 336 -27.25 -19.83 -2.15
N ILE A 337 -27.67 -20.88 -2.85
CA ILE A 337 -27.23 -22.25 -2.52
C ILE A 337 -25.73 -22.45 -2.80
N VAL A 338 -25.23 -21.77 -3.83
CA VAL A 338 -23.86 -21.92 -4.33
C VAL A 338 -22.81 -21.51 -3.28
N ASP A 339 -23.02 -20.40 -2.57
CA ASP A 339 -22.10 -19.95 -1.52
C ASP A 339 -22.20 -20.77 -0.22
N LEU A 340 -23.34 -21.42 0.04
CA LEU A 340 -23.50 -22.42 1.10
C LEU A 340 -22.65 -23.67 0.81
N LEU A 341 -22.62 -24.13 -0.44
CA LEU A 341 -21.79 -25.27 -0.86
C LEU A 341 -20.29 -24.95 -0.77
N ALA A 342 -19.88 -23.75 -1.20
CA ALA A 342 -18.50 -23.29 -1.12
C ALA A 342 -17.97 -23.18 0.33
N ALA A 343 -18.85 -22.99 1.32
CA ALA A 343 -18.47 -22.93 2.73
C ALA A 343 -17.91 -24.26 3.26
N GLY A 344 -18.34 -25.41 2.74
CA GLY A 344 -17.88 -26.74 3.18
C GLY A 344 -16.38 -26.95 2.98
N PRO A 345 -15.85 -26.84 1.74
CA PRO A 345 -14.42 -26.92 1.45
C PRO A 345 -13.58 -25.93 2.26
N LEU A 346 -14.05 -24.69 2.44
CA LEU A 346 -13.37 -23.68 3.27
C LEU A 346 -13.17 -24.18 4.72
N VAL A 347 -14.23 -24.70 5.34
CA VAL A 347 -14.18 -25.23 6.71
C VAL A 347 -13.20 -26.40 6.82
N ILE A 348 -13.23 -27.34 5.86
CA ILE A 348 -12.31 -28.50 5.87
C ILE A 348 -10.86 -28.04 5.72
N GLY A 349 -10.58 -27.08 4.84
CA GLY A 349 -9.24 -26.51 4.69
C GLY A 349 -8.72 -25.93 5.99
N ILE A 350 -9.53 -25.11 6.67
CA ILE A 350 -9.14 -24.45 7.92
C ILE A 350 -8.99 -25.44 9.08
N LEU A 351 -9.92 -26.39 9.24
CA LEU A 351 -9.81 -27.42 10.27
C LEU A 351 -8.57 -28.30 10.05
N SER A 352 -8.20 -28.58 8.80
CA SER A 352 -6.99 -29.34 8.47
C SER A 352 -5.70 -28.60 8.84
N LEU A 353 -5.71 -27.25 8.78
CA LEU A 353 -4.58 -26.40 9.17
C LEU A 353 -4.46 -26.23 10.69
N ILE A 354 -5.60 -26.11 11.40
CA ILE A 354 -5.63 -25.91 12.85
C ILE A 354 -5.25 -27.18 13.63
N HIS A 355 -5.49 -28.37 13.07
CA HIS A 355 -5.19 -29.67 13.69
C HIS A 355 -4.07 -30.44 12.95
N PRO A 356 -2.80 -29.95 12.94
CA PRO A 356 -1.78 -30.40 12.00
C PRO A 356 -1.27 -31.83 12.23
N GLY A 357 -1.02 -32.54 11.12
CA GLY A 357 -0.15 -33.72 11.05
C GLY A 357 0.05 -34.25 9.63
N PRO A 358 0.98 -35.19 9.40
CA PRO A 358 1.51 -35.48 8.06
C PRO A 358 0.48 -36.02 7.05
N ARG A 359 -0.46 -36.89 7.47
CA ARG A 359 -1.60 -37.31 6.61
C ARG A 359 -2.68 -36.22 6.45
N ARG A 360 -2.64 -35.16 7.25
CA ARG A 360 -3.70 -34.15 7.46
C ARG A 360 -3.43 -32.88 6.63
N ILE A 361 -2.17 -32.47 6.52
CA ILE A 361 -1.71 -31.43 5.59
C ILE A 361 -1.99 -31.85 4.13
N ALA A 362 -1.96 -33.14 3.83
CA ALA A 362 -2.27 -33.64 2.49
C ALA A 362 -3.73 -33.39 2.05
N LYS A 363 -4.67 -33.09 2.96
CA LYS A 363 -6.10 -32.85 2.65
C LYS A 363 -6.42 -31.38 2.36
N ALA A 364 -5.68 -30.44 2.95
CA ALA A 364 -5.85 -29.02 2.71
C ALA A 364 -5.76 -28.64 1.22
N PRO A 365 -4.84 -29.22 0.41
CA PRO A 365 -4.81 -29.01 -1.03
C PRO A 365 -6.10 -29.42 -1.76
N TYR A 366 -6.72 -30.56 -1.41
CA TYR A 366 -7.96 -31.00 -2.06
C TYR A 366 -9.14 -30.08 -1.75
N ALA A 367 -9.26 -29.68 -0.48
CA ALA A 367 -10.27 -28.70 -0.06
C ALA A 367 -10.06 -27.34 -0.74
N ALA A 368 -8.81 -26.91 -0.87
CA ALA A 368 -8.44 -25.69 -1.59
C ALA A 368 -8.75 -25.79 -3.10
N VAL A 369 -8.41 -26.90 -3.76
CA VAL A 369 -8.72 -27.13 -5.18
C VAL A 369 -10.23 -27.09 -5.41
N LEU A 370 -11.00 -27.75 -4.56
CA LEU A 370 -12.46 -27.77 -4.68
C LEU A 370 -13.09 -26.40 -4.43
N PHE A 371 -12.56 -25.64 -3.47
CA PHE A 371 -12.96 -24.25 -3.25
C PHE A 371 -12.61 -23.35 -4.46
N MET A 372 -11.39 -23.47 -4.98
CA MET A 372 -10.95 -22.73 -6.17
C MET A 372 -11.78 -23.11 -7.41
N ALA A 373 -12.22 -24.36 -7.52
CA ALA A 373 -13.13 -24.79 -8.58
C ALA A 373 -14.50 -24.08 -8.48
N TRP A 374 -15.05 -23.89 -7.28
CA TRP A 374 -16.24 -23.06 -7.09
C TRP A 374 -16.01 -21.59 -7.46
N CYS A 375 -14.85 -21.03 -7.11
CA CYS A 375 -14.50 -19.67 -7.53
C CYS A 375 -14.43 -19.55 -9.05
N ALA A 376 -13.74 -20.49 -9.71
CA ALA A 376 -13.64 -20.53 -11.17
C ALA A 376 -15.01 -20.73 -11.83
N ALA A 377 -15.88 -21.55 -11.24
CA ALA A 377 -17.25 -21.76 -11.71
C ALA A 377 -18.06 -20.46 -11.75
N VAL A 378 -18.00 -19.65 -10.67
CA VAL A 378 -18.69 -18.36 -10.60
C VAL A 378 -18.11 -17.35 -11.58
N LEU A 379 -16.78 -17.30 -11.71
CA LEU A 379 -16.10 -16.30 -12.54
C LEU A 379 -16.22 -16.60 -14.05
N TYR A 380 -16.09 -17.87 -14.45
CA TYR A 380 -15.87 -18.24 -15.84
C TYR A 380 -16.94 -19.16 -16.44
N ALA A 381 -17.64 -19.96 -15.62
CA ALA A 381 -18.57 -20.97 -16.12
C ALA A 381 -20.05 -20.82 -15.69
N PRO A 382 -20.59 -19.62 -15.35
CA PRO A 382 -21.95 -19.55 -14.81
C PRO A 382 -23.03 -19.91 -15.84
N VAL A 383 -22.79 -19.65 -17.13
CA VAL A 383 -23.72 -19.99 -18.23
C VAL A 383 -23.74 -21.49 -18.48
N MET A 384 -22.56 -22.11 -18.53
CA MET A 384 -22.43 -23.56 -18.74
C MET A 384 -23.13 -24.35 -17.63
N LEU A 385 -22.92 -23.96 -16.38
CA LEU A 385 -23.51 -24.63 -15.22
C LEU A 385 -25.03 -24.44 -15.12
N ARG A 386 -25.53 -23.27 -15.54
CA ARG A 386 -26.97 -23.05 -15.70
C ARG A 386 -27.58 -23.99 -16.74
N ASP A 387 -26.97 -24.06 -17.93
CA ASP A 387 -27.50 -24.85 -19.06
C ASP A 387 -27.41 -26.36 -18.82
N GLN A 388 -26.39 -26.78 -18.06
CA GLN A 388 -26.13 -28.17 -17.72
C GLN A 388 -26.44 -28.44 -16.25
N SER A 389 -27.73 -28.40 -15.88
CA SER A 389 -28.17 -28.57 -14.48
C SER A 389 -27.69 -29.87 -13.82
N TRP A 390 -27.55 -30.95 -14.58
CA TRP A 390 -27.00 -32.23 -14.10
C TRP A 390 -25.54 -32.10 -13.65
N LEU A 391 -24.73 -31.29 -14.35
CA LEU A 391 -23.33 -31.05 -14.02
C LEU A 391 -23.22 -30.23 -12.73
N THR A 392 -24.11 -29.25 -12.56
CA THR A 392 -24.22 -28.44 -11.35
C THR A 392 -24.63 -29.28 -10.13
N LEU A 393 -25.59 -30.19 -10.29
CA LEU A 393 -25.98 -31.16 -9.26
C LEU A 393 -24.85 -32.14 -8.92
N LEU A 394 -24.13 -32.65 -9.93
CA LEU A 394 -22.97 -33.52 -9.73
C LEU A 394 -21.87 -32.80 -8.94
N PHE A 395 -21.55 -31.56 -9.31
CA PHE A 395 -20.51 -30.77 -8.65
C PHE A 395 -20.87 -30.45 -7.18
N ALA A 396 -22.14 -30.12 -6.92
CA ALA A 396 -22.67 -29.99 -5.56
C ALA A 396 -22.58 -31.31 -4.78
N GLY A 397 -22.95 -32.44 -5.40
CA GLY A 397 -22.87 -33.77 -4.81
C GLY A 397 -21.45 -34.14 -4.39
N ILE A 398 -20.46 -33.95 -5.28
CA ILE A 398 -19.03 -34.15 -4.99
C ILE A 398 -18.60 -33.31 -3.78
N THR A 399 -19.05 -32.06 -3.72
CA THR A 399 -18.71 -31.14 -2.63
C THR A 399 -19.25 -31.61 -1.28
N ILE A 400 -20.51 -32.04 -1.24
CA ILE A 400 -21.16 -32.55 -0.03
C ILE A 400 -20.50 -33.85 0.43
N VAL A 401 -20.25 -34.79 -0.50
CA VAL A 401 -19.59 -36.08 -0.18
C VAL A 401 -18.19 -35.84 0.35
N HIS A 402 -17.40 -34.98 -0.30
CA HIS A 402 -16.07 -34.61 0.15
C HIS A 402 -16.09 -34.02 1.57
N PHE A 403 -17.04 -33.12 1.87
CA PHE A 403 -17.20 -32.56 3.20
C PHE A 403 -17.50 -33.62 4.26
N ILE A 404 -18.49 -34.50 4.02
CA ILE A 404 -18.89 -35.53 4.97
C ILE A 404 -17.73 -36.52 5.24
N VAL A 405 -17.06 -36.98 4.19
CA VAL A 405 -15.91 -37.90 4.31
C VAL A 405 -14.78 -37.24 5.07
N SER A 406 -14.38 -36.02 4.68
CA SER A 406 -13.27 -35.30 5.30
C SER A 406 -13.56 -34.95 6.76
N LEU A 407 -14.80 -34.57 7.10
CA LEU A 407 -15.18 -34.27 8.47
C LEU A 407 -15.17 -35.52 9.36
N ASN A 408 -15.61 -36.67 8.83
CA ASN A 408 -15.54 -37.94 9.55
C ASN A 408 -14.08 -38.39 9.76
N GLU A 409 -13.19 -38.14 8.81
CA GLU A 409 -11.75 -38.40 8.96
C GLU A 409 -11.06 -37.44 9.95
N LEU A 410 -11.48 -36.17 10.02
CA LEU A 410 -10.97 -35.18 10.97
C LEU A 410 -11.48 -35.41 12.41
N ARG A 411 -12.56 -36.17 12.57
CA ARG A 411 -13.25 -36.44 13.84
C ARG A 411 -12.33 -36.88 14.99
N PRO A 412 -11.40 -37.85 14.83
CA PRO A 412 -10.56 -38.29 15.94
C PRO A 412 -9.64 -37.18 16.45
N TYR A 413 -9.28 -36.20 15.61
CA TYR A 413 -8.35 -35.12 15.94
C TYR A 413 -9.04 -33.94 16.61
N ILE A 414 -10.25 -33.61 16.18
CA ILE A 414 -11.14 -32.69 16.90
C ILE A 414 -11.40 -33.21 18.32
N ASN A 415 -11.37 -34.54 18.50
CA ASN A 415 -11.59 -35.24 19.76
C ASN A 415 -10.31 -35.51 20.58
N ALA A 416 -9.11 -35.47 19.98
CA ALA A 416 -7.87 -35.90 20.61
C ALA A 416 -7.22 -34.79 21.44
N LEU A 417 -6.81 -35.16 22.66
CA LEU A 417 -5.83 -34.45 23.49
C LEU A 417 -4.54 -34.23 22.68
N ASP A 418 -3.89 -33.09 22.88
CA ASP A 418 -2.53 -32.80 22.40
C ASP A 418 -1.66 -34.05 22.48
N ILE A 419 -1.32 -34.62 21.32
CA ILE A 419 -0.27 -35.64 21.26
C ILE A 419 0.99 -34.92 21.69
N LYS A 420 1.53 -35.29 22.87
CA LYS A 420 2.89 -34.98 23.28
C LYS A 420 3.83 -35.38 22.14
N MET A 421 4.20 -34.42 21.28
CA MET A 421 5.44 -34.55 20.52
C MET A 421 6.55 -34.43 21.56
N THR A 422 7.25 -35.54 21.75
CA THR A 422 8.48 -35.66 22.51
C THR A 422 9.57 -34.83 21.85
N ALA A 423 9.50 -33.52 22.02
CA ALA A 423 10.67 -32.65 21.95
C ALA A 423 11.12 -32.42 23.38
N THR A 424 12.34 -32.84 23.70
CA THR A 424 13.04 -32.45 24.93
C THR A 424 12.98 -30.92 25.05
N PRO A 425 12.36 -30.36 26.12
CA PRO A 425 12.31 -28.92 26.27
C PRO A 425 13.73 -28.43 26.56
N MET A 426 14.30 -27.66 25.63
CA MET A 426 15.34 -26.72 26.01
C MET A 426 14.72 -25.77 27.03
N THR A 427 15.32 -25.68 28.20
CA THR A 427 14.90 -24.71 29.24
C THR A 427 14.80 -23.32 28.61
N PRO A 428 13.65 -22.62 28.68
CA PRO A 428 13.54 -21.29 28.11
C PRO A 428 14.57 -20.38 28.77
N SER A 429 15.46 -19.80 27.96
CA SER A 429 16.33 -18.73 28.41
C SER A 429 15.47 -17.61 28.99
N LYS A 430 15.91 -17.00 30.10
CA LYS A 430 15.18 -15.87 30.69
C LYS A 430 14.99 -14.80 29.60
N PRO A 431 13.78 -14.24 29.43
CA PRO A 431 13.52 -13.25 28.39
C PRO A 431 14.47 -12.06 28.56
N ASP A 432 15.16 -11.72 27.48
CA ASP A 432 16.10 -10.60 27.49
C ASP A 432 15.37 -9.27 27.67
N ARG A 433 15.58 -8.64 28.82
CA ARG A 433 14.94 -7.37 29.18
C ARG A 433 15.33 -6.20 28.27
N PHE A 434 16.45 -6.28 27.54
CA PHE A 434 16.92 -5.20 26.67
C PHE A 434 16.51 -5.38 25.21
N ALA A 435 16.14 -6.59 24.78
CA ALA A 435 15.75 -6.87 23.40
C ALA A 435 14.63 -5.96 22.87
N PRO A 436 13.54 -5.66 23.61
CA PRO A 436 12.50 -4.74 23.14
C PRO A 436 13.01 -3.32 22.89
N TRP A 437 13.96 -2.85 23.70
CA TRP A 437 14.55 -1.51 23.57
C TRP A 437 15.45 -1.43 22.33
N LEU A 438 16.28 -2.45 22.09
CA LEU A 438 17.12 -2.51 20.88
C LEU A 438 16.25 -2.56 19.61
N ILE A 439 15.15 -3.30 19.64
CA ILE A 439 14.16 -3.33 18.54
C ILE A 439 13.56 -1.94 18.32
N ALA A 440 13.14 -1.24 19.38
CA ALA A 440 12.56 0.10 19.27
C ALA A 440 13.57 1.14 18.77
N MET A 441 14.81 1.08 19.24
CA MET A 441 15.91 1.92 18.76
C MET A 441 16.17 1.70 17.28
N PHE A 442 16.19 0.45 16.83
CA PHE A 442 16.46 0.13 15.44
C PHE A 442 15.28 0.46 14.53
N PHE A 443 14.05 0.38 15.03
CA PHE A 443 12.86 0.93 14.37
C PHE A 443 12.99 2.46 14.19
N ALA A 444 13.39 3.20 15.23
CA ALA A 444 13.57 4.65 15.15
C ALA A 444 14.71 5.04 14.18
N SER A 445 15.80 4.29 14.17
CA SER A 445 16.91 4.46 13.21
C SER A 445 16.43 4.22 11.77
N GLY A 446 15.68 3.14 11.52
CA GLY A 446 15.07 2.88 10.21
C GLY A 446 14.09 3.97 9.77
N PHE A 447 13.26 4.47 10.69
CA PHE A 447 12.37 5.60 10.45
C PHE A 447 13.14 6.83 9.99
N ALA A 448 14.18 7.23 10.72
CA ALA A 448 15.01 8.38 10.38
C ALA A 448 15.73 8.19 9.03
N ALA A 449 16.28 7.00 8.78
CA ALA A 449 16.96 6.66 7.54
C ALA A 449 16.08 6.88 6.31
N LEU A 450 14.81 6.46 6.34
CA LEU A 450 13.91 6.65 5.20
C LEU A 450 13.36 8.08 5.09
N VAL A 451 13.19 8.79 6.20
CA VAL A 451 12.91 10.23 6.16
C VAL A 451 14.03 10.97 5.43
N TYR A 452 15.29 10.67 5.77
CA TYR A 452 16.45 11.25 5.08
C TYR A 452 16.47 10.90 3.60
N GLN A 453 16.27 9.63 3.23
CA GLN A 453 16.29 9.22 1.84
C GLN A 453 15.26 10.00 1.00
N VAL A 454 14.04 10.19 1.50
CA VAL A 454 12.99 10.95 0.79
C VAL A 454 13.33 12.44 0.69
N VAL A 455 13.80 13.06 1.78
CA VAL A 455 14.21 14.48 1.78
C VAL A 455 15.40 14.70 0.84
N PHE A 456 16.41 13.83 0.89
CA PHE A 456 17.60 13.93 0.05
C PHE A 456 17.29 13.70 -1.42
N ALA A 457 16.37 12.79 -1.74
CA ALA A 457 15.90 12.61 -3.12
C ALA A 457 15.29 13.90 -3.68
N LYS A 458 14.45 14.60 -2.90
CA LYS A 458 13.89 15.90 -3.28
C LYS A 458 14.97 16.97 -3.43
N ALA A 459 15.88 17.08 -2.47
CA ALA A 459 16.97 18.09 -2.52
C ALA A 459 17.89 17.88 -3.74
N LEU A 460 18.22 16.63 -4.06
CA LEU A 460 19.02 16.31 -5.25
C LEU A 460 18.25 16.50 -6.55
N ALA A 461 16.94 16.20 -6.61
CA ALA A 461 16.13 16.50 -7.78
C ALA A 461 16.09 18.01 -8.10
N LEU A 462 16.04 18.86 -7.07
CA LEU A 462 16.13 20.32 -7.26
C LEU A 462 17.50 20.79 -7.80
N THR A 463 18.56 20.00 -7.61
CA THR A 463 19.94 20.35 -7.97
C THR A 463 20.35 19.73 -9.31
N PHE A 464 20.14 18.43 -9.48
CA PHE A 464 20.56 17.64 -10.63
C PHE A 464 19.49 17.55 -11.73
N GLY A 465 18.25 17.99 -11.45
CA GLY A 465 17.14 17.91 -12.41
C GLY A 465 16.37 16.59 -12.28
N SER A 466 15.96 16.02 -13.43
CA SER A 466 15.12 14.81 -13.61
C SER A 466 14.94 13.97 -12.33
N MET A 467 13.67 13.82 -11.91
CA MET A 467 13.31 12.98 -10.78
C MET A 467 13.80 11.54 -10.93
N GLY A 468 13.83 10.98 -12.16
CA GLY A 468 14.33 9.63 -12.44
C GLY A 468 15.82 9.49 -12.17
N THR A 469 16.64 10.36 -12.78
CA THR A 469 18.11 10.35 -12.64
C THR A 469 18.54 10.70 -11.22
N ALA A 470 17.90 11.69 -10.59
CA ALA A 470 18.16 12.07 -9.21
C ALA A 470 17.81 10.93 -8.25
N SER A 471 16.64 10.29 -8.40
CA SER A 471 16.23 9.17 -7.55
C SER A 471 17.16 7.96 -7.70
N ALA A 472 17.57 7.65 -8.92
CA ALA A 472 18.54 6.57 -9.20
C ALA A 472 19.91 6.86 -8.58
N THR A 473 20.37 8.10 -8.64
CA THR A 473 21.61 8.56 -8.01
C THR A 473 21.54 8.43 -6.49
N VAL A 474 20.45 8.90 -5.87
CA VAL A 474 20.23 8.78 -4.43
C VAL A 474 20.22 7.33 -4.01
N LEU A 475 19.43 6.50 -4.69
CA LEU A 475 19.31 5.08 -4.39
C LEU A 475 20.65 4.37 -4.55
N THR A 476 21.39 4.64 -5.62
CA THR A 476 22.73 4.08 -5.85
C THR A 476 23.70 4.49 -4.75
N ALA A 477 23.76 5.78 -4.39
CA ALA A 477 24.66 6.26 -3.36
C ALA A 477 24.30 5.73 -1.96
N PHE A 478 23.01 5.69 -1.64
CA PHE A 478 22.50 5.18 -0.37
C PHE A 478 22.80 3.68 -0.22
N MET A 479 22.54 2.89 -1.26
CA MET A 479 22.85 1.48 -1.29
C MET A 479 24.37 1.22 -1.30
N ALA A 480 25.15 2.00 -2.02
CA ALA A 480 26.61 1.88 -2.02
C ALA A 480 27.19 2.11 -0.62
N GLY A 481 26.74 3.16 0.08
CA GLY A 481 27.11 3.40 1.46
C GLY A 481 26.67 2.27 2.39
N ILE A 482 25.43 1.77 2.28
CA ILE A 482 24.97 0.62 3.07
C ILE A 482 25.83 -0.64 2.81
N ALA A 483 26.23 -0.88 1.55
CA ALA A 483 27.07 -2.03 1.19
C ALA A 483 28.47 -1.92 1.84
N ILE A 484 29.12 -0.76 1.71
CA ILE A 484 30.41 -0.47 2.34
C ILE A 484 30.28 -0.56 3.86
N GLY A 485 29.24 0.05 4.43
CA GLY A 485 28.92 0.03 5.85
C GLY A 485 28.69 -1.37 6.39
N SER A 486 27.95 -2.22 5.67
CA SER A 486 27.72 -3.61 6.07
C SER A 486 29.01 -4.41 6.10
N TRP A 487 29.90 -4.19 5.12
CA TRP A 487 31.20 -4.84 5.04
C TRP A 487 32.16 -4.40 6.15
N ILE A 488 32.18 -3.11 6.49
CA ILE A 488 32.96 -2.56 7.61
C ILE A 488 32.36 -3.03 8.93
N GLY A 489 31.05 -2.90 9.11
CA GLY A 489 30.30 -3.30 10.29
C GLY A 489 30.49 -4.77 10.62
N GLY A 490 30.50 -5.66 9.63
CA GLY A 490 30.80 -7.08 9.83
C GLY A 490 32.21 -7.33 10.39
N ARG A 491 33.22 -6.52 10.01
CA ARG A 491 34.57 -6.60 10.60
C ARG A 491 34.60 -6.06 12.02
N VAL A 492 33.99 -4.90 12.24
CA VAL A 492 33.95 -4.24 13.56
C VAL A 492 33.22 -5.12 14.57
N ALA A 493 32.09 -5.72 14.16
CA ALA A 493 31.33 -6.67 14.96
C ALA A 493 32.16 -7.93 15.27
N ASN A 494 32.87 -8.48 14.29
CA ASN A 494 33.73 -9.65 14.47
C ASN A 494 34.98 -9.37 15.34
N ALA A 495 35.39 -8.10 15.48
CA ALA A 495 36.51 -7.69 16.33
C ALA A 495 36.16 -7.62 17.83
N LYS A 496 34.94 -8.04 18.24
CA LYS A 496 34.46 -8.07 19.63
C LYS A 496 34.51 -6.71 20.36
N HIS A 497 34.33 -5.62 19.62
CA HIS A 497 34.04 -4.32 20.23
C HIS A 497 32.66 -4.33 20.90
N ASP A 498 32.45 -3.44 21.89
CA ASP A 498 31.13 -3.25 22.51
C ASP A 498 30.11 -2.82 21.44
N PRO A 499 29.15 -3.69 21.07
CA PRO A 499 28.23 -3.43 19.95
C PRO A 499 27.31 -2.26 20.24
N ILE A 500 26.94 -2.03 21.51
CA ILE A 500 26.03 -0.94 21.90
C ILE A 500 26.75 0.40 21.79
N ARG A 501 28.03 0.46 22.18
CA ARG A 501 28.85 1.67 22.03
C ARG A 501 29.09 2.02 20.55
N VAL A 502 29.41 1.03 19.72
CA VAL A 502 29.61 1.26 18.28
C VAL A 502 28.32 1.74 17.62
N TYR A 503 27.18 1.11 17.93
CA TYR A 503 25.87 1.55 17.45
C TYR A 503 25.58 3.00 17.85
N MET A 504 25.79 3.36 19.13
CA MET A 504 25.63 4.74 19.61
C MET A 504 26.46 5.75 18.82
N LEU A 505 27.74 5.43 18.55
CA LEU A 505 28.62 6.30 17.76
C LEU A 505 28.13 6.44 16.31
N CYS A 506 27.59 5.38 15.71
CA CYS A 506 27.00 5.45 14.37
C CYS A 506 25.81 6.41 14.35
N GLU A 507 24.87 6.27 15.30
CA GLU A 507 23.67 7.13 15.40
C GLU A 507 24.02 8.61 15.62
N VAL A 508 25.00 8.90 16.49
CA VAL A 508 25.51 10.28 16.68
C VAL A 508 26.17 10.82 15.41
N GLY A 509 26.99 10.01 14.74
CA GLY A 509 27.64 10.40 13.49
C GLY A 509 26.64 10.71 12.37
N ILE A 510 25.58 9.91 12.25
CA ILE A 510 24.47 10.16 11.32
C ILE A 510 23.80 11.50 11.65
N ALA A 511 23.44 11.72 12.93
CA ALA A 511 22.79 12.95 13.38
C ALA A 511 23.65 14.19 13.07
N ILE A 512 24.95 14.17 13.37
CA ILE A 512 25.86 15.28 13.10
C ILE A 512 25.93 15.57 11.60
N TRP A 513 26.08 14.54 10.77
CA TRP A 513 26.15 14.72 9.31
C TRP A 513 24.85 15.32 8.76
N CYS A 514 23.70 14.77 9.15
CA CYS A 514 22.39 15.22 8.68
C CYS A 514 21.98 16.60 9.19
N ILE A 515 22.59 17.12 10.27
CA ILE A 515 22.44 18.53 10.66
C ILE A 515 23.11 19.46 9.64
N LEU A 516 24.24 19.02 9.05
CA LEU A 516 25.02 19.82 8.10
C LEU A 516 24.47 19.78 6.67
N THR A 517 23.56 18.85 6.36
CA THR A 517 23.11 18.62 4.97
C THR A 517 22.47 19.83 4.29
N PRO A 518 21.69 20.73 4.93
CA PRO A 518 21.17 21.91 4.24
C PRO A 518 22.28 22.80 3.67
N TRP A 519 23.37 22.98 4.42
CA TRP A 519 24.54 23.72 3.97
C TRP A 519 25.31 22.96 2.88
N LEU A 520 25.52 21.65 3.07
CA LEU A 520 26.22 20.81 2.10
C LEU A 520 25.49 20.76 0.74
N PHE A 521 24.16 20.69 0.71
CA PHE A 521 23.41 20.72 -0.55
C PHE A 521 23.54 22.06 -1.28
N SER A 522 23.55 23.18 -0.56
CA SER A 522 23.83 24.49 -1.16
C SER A 522 25.23 24.52 -1.77
N LEU A 523 26.24 24.05 -1.04
CA LEU A 523 27.62 23.99 -1.52
C LEU A 523 27.74 23.12 -2.78
N ILE A 524 27.14 21.94 -2.78
CA ILE A 524 27.16 21.05 -3.95
C ILE A 524 26.45 21.67 -5.14
N ARG A 525 25.31 22.33 -4.95
CA ARG A 525 24.63 23.04 -6.03
C ARG A 525 25.55 24.10 -6.65
N ASP A 526 26.22 24.89 -5.82
CA ASP A 526 27.08 25.97 -6.31
C ASP A 526 28.32 25.39 -7.04
N MET A 527 28.90 24.30 -6.53
CA MET A 527 29.98 23.56 -7.21
C MET A 527 29.51 22.90 -8.52
N TYR A 528 28.31 22.32 -8.52
CA TYR A 528 27.72 21.69 -9.70
C TYR A 528 27.54 22.73 -10.80
N ILE A 529 26.94 23.88 -10.49
CA ILE A 529 26.78 24.99 -11.44
C ILE A 529 28.15 25.44 -11.97
N ALA A 530 29.16 25.59 -11.11
CA ALA A 530 30.49 26.04 -11.52
C ALA A 530 31.22 25.08 -12.48
N VAL A 531 30.97 23.77 -12.38
CA VAL A 531 31.62 22.75 -13.23
C VAL A 531 30.79 22.41 -14.46
N ALA A 532 29.46 22.54 -14.38
CA ALA A 532 28.53 22.15 -15.43
C ALA A 532 28.02 23.32 -16.30
N SER A 533 28.30 24.57 -15.93
CA SER A 533 27.82 25.73 -16.68
C SER A 533 28.36 25.74 -18.12
N GLY A 534 27.49 26.07 -19.07
CA GLY A 534 27.83 26.12 -20.50
C GLY A 534 28.09 24.77 -21.17
N GLY A 535 28.03 23.64 -20.44
CA GLY A 535 28.09 22.29 -21.01
C GLY A 535 26.76 21.85 -21.65
N ASP A 536 26.83 20.86 -22.53
CA ASP A 536 25.61 20.21 -23.06
C ASP A 536 24.92 19.43 -21.93
N PRO A 537 23.65 19.73 -21.61
CA PRO A 537 22.87 18.97 -20.62
C PRO A 537 22.77 17.47 -20.92
N ALA A 538 22.97 17.07 -22.17
CA ALA A 538 22.99 15.66 -22.61
C ALA A 538 24.39 15.01 -22.50
N ASP A 539 25.42 15.72 -22.06
CA ASP A 539 26.78 15.16 -21.93
C ASP A 539 26.81 14.08 -20.82
N PRO A 540 27.20 12.83 -21.13
CA PRO A 540 27.35 11.76 -20.12
C PRO A 540 28.28 12.12 -18.96
N LYS A 541 29.22 13.06 -19.15
CA LYS A 541 30.08 13.57 -18.08
C LYS A 541 29.29 14.28 -16.98
N LEU A 542 28.19 14.94 -17.34
CA LEU A 542 27.32 15.62 -16.38
C LEU A 542 26.69 14.61 -15.42
N VAL A 543 26.22 13.47 -15.94
CA VAL A 543 25.67 12.37 -15.13
C VAL A 543 26.74 11.81 -14.17
N ALA A 544 27.99 11.67 -14.63
CA ALA A 544 29.09 11.23 -13.78
C ALA A 544 29.40 12.24 -12.66
N ILE A 545 29.33 13.54 -12.94
CA ILE A 545 29.49 14.62 -11.95
C ILE A 545 28.36 14.58 -10.92
N GLN A 546 27.11 14.45 -11.36
CA GLN A 546 25.94 14.31 -10.47
C GLN A 546 26.09 13.09 -9.55
N LEU A 547 26.48 11.94 -10.11
CA LEU A 547 26.74 10.72 -9.33
C LEU A 547 27.85 10.93 -8.31
N PHE A 548 28.95 11.57 -8.71
CA PHE A 548 30.07 11.88 -7.81
C PHE A 548 29.64 12.74 -6.62
N PHE A 549 28.95 13.85 -6.87
CA PHE A 549 28.47 14.74 -5.82
C PHE A 549 27.41 14.07 -4.93
N GLY A 550 26.49 13.30 -5.52
CA GLY A 550 25.53 12.48 -4.78
C GLY A 550 26.21 11.48 -3.86
N LEU A 551 27.22 10.76 -4.36
CA LEU A 551 28.03 9.83 -3.56
C LEU A 551 28.77 10.55 -2.43
N LEU A 552 29.37 11.71 -2.69
CA LEU A 552 30.13 12.46 -1.70
C LEU A 552 29.27 12.85 -0.48
N ILE A 553 28.04 13.31 -0.71
CA ILE A 553 27.17 13.81 0.37
C ILE A 553 26.40 12.68 1.08
N LEU A 554 26.02 11.63 0.36
CA LEU A 554 25.15 10.57 0.88
C LEU A 554 25.93 9.39 1.46
N THR A 555 27.14 9.09 0.97
CA THR A 555 27.91 7.91 1.41
C THR A 555 28.27 7.96 2.90
N PRO A 556 28.74 9.08 3.48
CA PRO A 556 29.15 9.09 4.89
C PRO A 556 28.06 8.66 5.90
N PRO A 557 26.84 9.24 5.90
CA PRO A 557 25.79 8.81 6.82
C PRO A 557 25.29 7.40 6.49
N THR A 558 25.28 7.00 5.22
CA THR A 558 24.77 5.69 4.79
C THR A 558 25.74 4.54 5.06
N VAL A 559 27.05 4.80 5.10
CA VAL A 559 28.05 3.88 5.64
C VAL A 559 27.78 3.61 7.12
N LEU A 560 27.53 4.65 7.91
CA LEU A 560 27.18 4.48 9.33
C LEU A 560 25.86 3.70 9.48
N MET A 561 24.84 4.00 8.66
CA MET A 561 23.59 3.23 8.64
C MET A 561 23.84 1.76 8.29
N GLY A 562 24.68 1.46 7.30
CA GLY A 562 25.03 0.10 6.91
C GLY A 562 25.77 -0.70 7.98
N MET A 563 26.53 -0.03 8.85
CA MET A 563 27.26 -0.68 9.95
C MET A 563 26.33 -1.20 11.06
N THR A 564 25.16 -0.58 11.23
CA THR A 564 24.28 -0.83 12.40
C THR A 564 23.78 -2.27 12.51
N LEU A 565 23.36 -2.91 11.40
CA LEU A 565 22.78 -4.26 11.43
C LEU A 565 23.82 -5.33 11.85
N PRO A 566 25.01 -5.43 11.23
CA PRO A 566 26.03 -6.38 11.70
C PRO A 566 26.45 -6.13 13.16
N VAL A 567 26.57 -4.86 13.57
CA VAL A 567 26.96 -4.47 14.93
C VAL A 567 25.92 -4.91 15.96
N LEU A 568 24.63 -4.63 15.74
CA LEU A 568 23.58 -5.06 16.67
C LEU A 568 23.34 -6.57 16.64
N THR A 569 23.64 -7.25 15.52
CA THR A 569 23.54 -8.72 15.46
C THR A 569 24.54 -9.38 16.40
N ALA A 570 25.73 -8.80 16.60
CA ALA A 570 26.73 -9.32 17.53
C ALA A 570 26.19 -9.45 18.97
N TYR A 571 25.29 -8.56 19.39
CA TYR A 571 24.66 -8.63 20.72
C TYR A 571 23.76 -9.87 20.90
N PHE A 572 23.09 -10.32 19.84
CA PHE A 572 22.17 -11.46 19.90
C PHE A 572 22.87 -12.82 19.66
N GLU A 573 24.00 -12.83 18.96
CA GLU A 573 24.79 -14.04 18.72
C GLU A 573 25.30 -14.67 20.04
N GLU A 574 25.66 -13.84 21.02
CA GLU A 574 26.13 -14.31 22.34
C GLU A 574 25.08 -15.12 23.12
N LYS A 575 23.81 -15.12 22.66
CA LYS A 575 22.68 -15.75 23.37
C LYS A 575 22.19 -17.08 22.75
N ASN A 576 22.95 -17.67 21.82
CA ASN A 576 22.65 -18.97 21.18
C ASN A 576 21.27 -19.06 20.50
N GLU A 577 20.77 -17.95 19.94
CA GLU A 577 19.59 -17.99 19.04
C GLU A 577 19.98 -18.47 17.63
N HIS A 578 19.01 -18.97 16.84
CA HIS A 578 19.20 -19.20 15.39
C HIS A 578 19.69 -17.91 14.72
N PHE A 579 20.76 -17.99 13.94
CA PHE A 579 21.46 -16.80 13.44
C PHE A 579 20.58 -15.93 12.53
N GLY A 580 19.85 -16.56 11.61
CA GLY A 580 18.85 -15.93 10.76
C GLY A 580 17.66 -15.37 11.54
N SER A 581 17.31 -15.95 12.69
CA SER A 581 16.24 -15.42 13.55
C SER A 581 16.62 -14.07 14.17
N SER A 582 17.85 -13.94 14.66
CA SER A 582 18.37 -12.68 15.19
C SER A 582 18.49 -11.60 14.11
N VAL A 583 19.01 -11.96 12.93
CA VAL A 583 19.08 -11.05 11.78
C VAL A 583 17.67 -10.63 11.33
N GLY A 584 16.74 -11.57 11.20
CA GLY A 584 15.36 -11.30 10.80
C GLY A 584 14.62 -10.39 11.79
N ARG A 585 14.86 -10.55 13.10
CA ARG A 585 14.31 -9.67 14.15
C ARG A 585 14.75 -8.22 13.97
N LEU A 586 16.05 -7.99 13.82
CA LEU A 586 16.60 -6.64 13.64
C LEU A 586 16.19 -6.05 12.29
N TYR A 587 16.37 -6.79 11.20
CA TYR A 587 16.03 -6.35 9.86
C TYR A 587 14.53 -6.01 9.74
N SER A 588 13.64 -6.80 10.33
CA SER A 588 12.19 -6.50 10.35
C SER A 588 11.89 -5.20 11.10
N ALA A 589 12.50 -4.98 12.27
CA ALA A 589 12.29 -3.76 13.05
C ALA A 589 12.73 -2.51 12.31
N ASN A 590 13.94 -2.52 11.77
CA ASN A 590 14.47 -1.42 10.98
C ASN A 590 13.61 -1.15 9.75
N THR A 591 13.29 -2.18 8.96
CA THR A 591 12.53 -2.02 7.71
C THR A 591 11.09 -1.56 7.95
N LEU A 592 10.44 -2.01 9.02
CA LEU A 592 9.11 -1.51 9.40
C LEU A 592 9.16 -0.06 9.89
N GLY A 593 10.20 0.32 10.63
CA GLY A 593 10.47 1.71 10.99
C GLY A 593 10.65 2.57 9.74
N ALA A 594 11.42 2.05 8.79
CA ALA A 594 11.68 2.66 7.50
C ALA A 594 10.39 2.86 6.68
N ALA A 595 9.50 1.87 6.67
CA ALA A 595 8.17 1.99 6.06
C ALA A 595 7.35 3.12 6.72
N ALA A 596 7.30 3.16 8.05
CA ALA A 596 6.61 4.22 8.77
C ALA A 596 7.23 5.61 8.47
N GLY A 597 8.55 5.69 8.33
CA GLY A 597 9.28 6.90 7.92
C GLY A 597 8.87 7.40 6.55
N ALA A 598 8.82 6.51 5.55
CA ALA A 598 8.39 6.84 4.19
C ALA A 598 6.95 7.39 4.16
N LEU A 599 6.02 6.71 4.85
CA LEU A 599 4.61 7.12 4.90
C LEU A 599 4.44 8.44 5.65
N ALA A 600 5.05 8.58 6.82
CA ALA A 600 5.00 9.80 7.62
C ALA A 600 5.58 10.99 6.85
N THR A 601 6.68 10.79 6.11
CA THR A 601 7.31 11.85 5.31
C THR A 601 6.37 12.37 4.23
N GLY A 602 5.72 11.47 3.49
CA GLY A 602 4.80 11.84 2.42
C GLY A 602 3.47 12.44 2.89
N TYR A 603 2.91 11.98 4.00
CA TYR A 603 1.57 12.40 4.44
C TYR A 603 1.55 13.47 5.53
N LEU A 604 2.61 13.58 6.34
CA LEU A 604 2.64 14.40 7.54
C LEU A 604 3.85 15.34 7.60
N LEU A 605 5.07 14.82 7.53
CA LEU A 605 6.25 15.59 7.91
C LEU A 605 6.58 16.71 6.90
N LEU A 606 6.70 16.37 5.61
CA LEU A 606 7.01 17.38 4.58
C LEU A 606 5.90 18.43 4.43
N PRO A 607 4.60 18.06 4.36
CA PRO A 607 3.52 19.04 4.32
C PRO A 607 3.45 19.96 5.55
N ALA A 608 3.80 19.46 6.74
CA ALA A 608 3.65 20.22 7.98
C ALA A 608 4.89 21.03 8.38
N PHE A 609 6.09 20.52 8.11
CA PHE A 609 7.35 21.07 8.63
C PHE A 609 8.35 21.49 7.53
N GLY A 610 8.04 21.24 6.26
CA GLY A 610 8.96 21.47 5.14
C GLY A 610 10.19 20.57 5.20
N SER A 611 11.13 20.78 4.28
CA SER A 611 12.33 19.93 4.15
C SER A 611 13.27 20.02 5.38
N GLN A 612 13.50 21.22 5.89
CA GLN A 612 14.40 21.46 7.02
C GLN A 612 13.84 20.92 8.35
N GLY A 613 12.56 21.21 8.64
CA GLY A 613 11.92 20.72 9.86
C GLY A 613 11.80 19.19 9.88
N THR A 614 11.51 18.59 8.73
CA THR A 614 11.49 17.13 8.56
C THR A 614 12.87 16.50 8.83
N THR A 615 13.95 17.12 8.33
CA THR A 615 15.32 16.68 8.62
C THR A 615 15.63 16.78 10.11
N GLY A 616 15.22 17.87 10.78
CA GLY A 616 15.39 18.06 12.21
C GLY A 616 14.67 16.99 13.06
N ILE A 617 13.48 16.56 12.66
CA ILE A 617 12.75 15.47 13.34
C ILE A 617 13.50 14.14 13.22
N ALA A 618 14.02 13.81 12.03
CA ALA A 618 14.82 12.61 11.83
C ALA A 618 16.11 12.64 12.68
N VAL A 619 16.81 13.79 12.73
CA VAL A 619 17.98 13.99 13.62
C VAL A 619 17.61 13.72 15.07
N GLY A 620 16.46 14.25 15.52
CA GLY A 620 15.94 13.98 16.87
C GLY A 620 15.76 12.49 17.15
N MET A 621 15.24 11.71 16.18
CA MET A 621 15.07 10.27 16.32
C MET A 621 16.40 9.52 16.47
N ASN A 622 17.43 9.88 15.67
CA ASN A 622 18.77 9.28 15.82
C ASN A 622 19.38 9.62 17.19
N LEU A 623 19.24 10.86 17.66
CA LEU A 623 19.75 11.26 18.99
C LEU A 623 19.02 10.50 20.13
N ILE A 624 17.71 10.28 20.01
CA ILE A 624 16.95 9.46 20.96
C ILE A 624 17.47 8.02 20.97
N ALA A 625 17.71 7.42 19.80
CA ALA A 625 18.28 6.07 19.69
C ALA A 625 19.69 6.00 20.30
N ALA A 626 20.54 7.01 20.06
CA ALA A 626 21.87 7.11 20.65
C ALA A 626 21.84 7.23 22.18
N LEU A 627 20.94 8.05 22.73
CA LEU A 627 20.77 8.20 24.19
C LEU A 627 20.26 6.91 24.84
N ALA A 628 19.33 6.20 24.19
CA ALA A 628 18.87 4.90 24.65
C ALA A 628 20.00 3.85 24.62
N ALA A 629 20.82 3.83 23.56
CA ALA A 629 22.00 2.97 23.47
C ALA A 629 22.99 3.27 24.62
N LEU A 630 23.27 4.55 24.88
CA LEU A 630 24.16 4.96 25.97
C LEU A 630 23.62 4.52 27.34
N TRP A 631 22.31 4.60 27.56
CA TRP A 631 21.66 4.15 28.79
C TRP A 631 21.78 2.62 28.97
N ILE A 632 21.50 1.84 27.92
CA ILE A 632 21.66 0.37 27.94
C ILE A 632 23.13 0.00 28.18
N GLY A 633 24.06 0.62 27.45
CA GLY A 633 25.49 0.39 27.59
C GLY A 633 25.99 0.63 29.02
N LYS A 634 25.56 1.72 29.67
CA LYS A 634 25.89 1.99 31.09
C LYS A 634 25.39 0.90 32.04
N ILE A 635 24.20 0.34 31.80
CA ILE A 635 23.66 -0.74 32.64
C ILE A 635 24.43 -2.04 32.41
N LEU A 636 24.70 -2.40 31.15
CA LEU A 636 25.45 -3.61 30.82
C LEU A 636 26.88 -3.58 31.38
N LEU A 637 27.56 -2.42 31.31
CA LEU A 637 28.88 -2.22 31.90
C LEU A 637 28.86 -2.41 33.42
N ARG A 638 27.85 -1.88 34.12
CA ARG A 638 27.68 -2.08 35.57
C ARG A 638 27.47 -3.55 35.92
N GLN A 639 26.66 -4.27 35.14
CA GLN A 639 26.44 -5.69 35.38
C GLN A 639 27.70 -6.54 35.16
N HIS A 640 28.48 -6.22 34.13
CA HIS A 640 29.75 -6.90 33.88
C HIS A 640 30.78 -6.57 34.95
N SER A 641 30.86 -5.33 35.43
CA SER A 641 31.74 -4.97 36.56
C SER A 641 31.33 -5.67 37.86
N ASP A 642 30.03 -5.77 38.14
CA ASP A 642 29.52 -6.46 39.34
C ASP A 642 29.75 -7.98 39.27
N GLN A 643 29.57 -8.60 38.09
CA GLN A 643 29.88 -10.02 37.88
C GLN A 643 31.38 -10.30 37.92
N THR A 644 32.22 -9.42 37.36
CA THR A 644 33.68 -9.57 37.42
C THR A 644 34.19 -9.39 38.84
N ASN A 645 33.65 -8.44 39.61
CA ASN A 645 33.98 -8.26 41.03
C ASN A 645 33.52 -9.46 41.89
N ASN A 646 32.36 -10.06 41.58
CA ASN A 646 31.87 -11.27 42.26
C ASN A 646 32.65 -12.53 41.84
N ALA A 647 33.09 -12.62 40.59
CA ALA A 647 33.90 -13.72 40.07
C ALA A 647 35.35 -13.69 40.60
N ILE A 648 35.94 -12.49 40.76
CA ILE A 648 37.25 -12.29 41.41
C ILE A 648 37.18 -12.70 42.90
N GLN A 649 36.01 -12.64 43.55
CA GLN A 649 35.79 -13.20 44.89
C GLN A 649 35.60 -14.72 44.94
N THR A 650 35.36 -15.40 43.81
CA THR A 650 35.10 -16.86 43.74
C THR A 650 36.18 -17.66 43.02
N LEU A 651 37.25 -17.02 42.51
CA LEU A 651 38.37 -17.67 41.81
C LEU A 651 39.44 -18.26 42.75
N SER A 652 39.01 -19.10 43.70
CA SER A 652 39.86 -20.13 44.29
C SER A 652 39.16 -21.47 44.11
N THR A 653 39.77 -22.32 43.27
CA THR A 653 39.39 -23.67 42.82
C THR A 653 38.68 -23.76 41.45
N ASP A 654 39.32 -24.58 40.60
CA ASP A 654 38.89 -25.18 39.33
C ASP A 654 39.09 -24.43 37.99
N THR A 655 40.29 -24.71 37.45
CA THR A 655 40.72 -25.00 36.07
C THR A 655 39.74 -24.89 34.90
N ASP A 656 40.17 -24.10 33.91
CA ASP A 656 40.17 -24.36 32.46
C ASP A 656 39.18 -25.42 31.92
N GLU A 657 37.89 -25.07 31.83
CA GLU A 657 37.04 -25.62 30.79
C GLU A 657 37.37 -24.93 29.46
N ALA A 658 38.31 -25.51 28.71
CA ALA A 658 38.55 -25.17 27.32
C ALA A 658 37.24 -25.30 26.53
N GLN A 659 36.68 -24.18 26.08
CA GLN A 659 35.59 -24.17 25.09
C GLN A 659 36.04 -24.97 23.86
N LEU A 660 35.44 -26.15 23.66
CA LEU A 660 35.66 -26.98 22.47
C LEU A 660 35.41 -26.11 21.21
N PRO A 661 36.37 -26.00 20.27
CA PRO A 661 36.19 -25.22 19.06
C PRO A 661 34.99 -25.75 18.27
N GLN A 662 34.09 -24.86 17.84
CA GLN A 662 32.95 -25.24 17.01
C GLN A 662 33.45 -25.99 15.75
N PRO A 663 32.84 -27.13 15.39
CA PRO A 663 33.29 -27.96 14.28
C PRO A 663 33.28 -27.18 12.96
N ALA A 664 34.26 -27.47 12.10
CA ALA A 664 34.35 -26.89 10.76
C ALA A 664 33.12 -27.26 9.91
N ALA A 665 32.70 -26.34 9.04
CA ALA A 665 31.54 -26.58 8.15
C ALA A 665 31.82 -27.73 7.17
N THR A 666 30.81 -28.57 6.94
CA THR A 666 30.86 -29.63 5.92
C THR A 666 30.91 -29.06 4.50
N SER A 667 31.39 -29.84 3.54
CA SER A 667 31.40 -29.45 2.11
C SER A 667 30.01 -29.12 1.58
N ALA A 668 28.98 -29.85 2.03
CA ALA A 668 27.59 -29.58 1.71
C ALA A 668 27.08 -28.25 2.29
N GLN A 669 27.41 -27.94 3.55
CA GLN A 669 27.07 -26.64 4.16
C GLN A 669 27.76 -25.49 3.43
N LEU A 670 29.03 -25.64 3.09
CA LEU A 670 29.77 -24.62 2.32
C LEU A 670 29.16 -24.40 0.93
N SER A 671 28.78 -25.48 0.23
CA SER A 671 28.12 -25.37 -1.06
C SER A 671 26.78 -24.63 -0.97
N ARG A 672 25.96 -24.94 0.04
CA ARG A 672 24.67 -24.26 0.27
C ARG A 672 24.86 -22.80 0.64
N GLY A 673 25.85 -22.46 1.47
CA GLY A 673 26.18 -21.08 1.78
C GLY A 673 26.62 -20.27 0.57
N LYS A 674 27.44 -20.86 -0.32
CA LYS A 674 27.82 -20.22 -1.59
C LYS A 674 26.62 -19.99 -2.50
N VAL A 675 25.74 -20.98 -2.63
CA VAL A 675 24.47 -20.84 -3.37
C VAL A 675 23.62 -19.75 -2.74
N ALA A 676 23.51 -19.69 -1.41
CA ALA A 676 22.76 -18.64 -0.71
C ALA A 676 23.32 -17.24 -0.99
N VAL A 677 24.64 -17.04 -0.97
CA VAL A 677 25.25 -15.74 -1.32
C VAL A 677 24.99 -15.36 -2.79
N PHE A 678 25.11 -16.32 -3.70
CA PHE A 678 24.83 -16.08 -5.13
C PHE A 678 23.36 -15.71 -5.36
N VAL A 679 22.44 -16.51 -4.82
CA VAL A 679 21.00 -16.30 -4.89
C VAL A 679 20.60 -14.99 -4.22
N LEU A 680 21.23 -14.62 -3.12
CA LEU A 680 21.03 -13.34 -2.45
C LEU A 680 21.51 -12.17 -3.34
N THR A 681 22.65 -12.31 -4.01
CA THR A 681 23.19 -11.28 -4.92
C THR A 681 22.28 -11.06 -6.13
N ILE A 682 21.92 -12.13 -6.84
CA ILE A 682 20.98 -12.03 -7.98
C ILE A 682 19.57 -11.65 -7.49
N GLY A 683 19.17 -12.15 -6.33
CA GLY A 683 17.93 -11.76 -5.65
C GLY A 683 17.85 -10.27 -5.37
N GLY A 684 18.97 -9.64 -5.02
CA GLY A 684 19.04 -8.18 -4.90
C GLY A 684 18.80 -7.46 -6.22
N VAL A 685 19.38 -7.97 -7.33
CA VAL A 685 19.09 -7.47 -8.69
C VAL A 685 17.59 -7.56 -8.98
N LEU A 686 16.99 -8.72 -8.73
CA LEU A 686 15.56 -8.93 -8.95
C LEU A 686 14.70 -8.04 -8.06
N THR A 687 15.10 -7.82 -6.81
CA THR A 687 14.33 -7.03 -5.83
C THR A 687 14.18 -5.59 -6.31
N LEU A 688 15.27 -4.94 -6.70
CA LEU A 688 15.24 -3.52 -7.09
C LEU A 688 14.77 -3.33 -8.53
N ALA A 689 15.07 -4.27 -9.44
CA ALA A 689 14.50 -4.23 -10.79
C ALA A 689 12.96 -4.39 -10.74
N LEU A 690 12.47 -5.28 -9.87
CA LEU A 690 11.03 -5.44 -9.65
C LEU A 690 10.42 -4.20 -9.00
N GLU A 691 11.07 -3.63 -7.98
CA GLU A 691 10.61 -2.39 -7.34
C GLU A 691 10.47 -1.26 -8.37
N SER A 692 11.49 -1.03 -9.20
CA SER A 692 11.44 -0.02 -10.27
C SER A 692 10.31 -0.30 -11.27
N THR A 693 10.14 -1.55 -11.70
CA THR A 693 9.09 -1.94 -12.65
C THR A 693 7.69 -1.76 -12.06
N TYR A 694 7.50 -2.13 -10.79
CA TYR A 694 6.22 -1.99 -10.09
C TYR A 694 5.88 -0.53 -9.79
N ILE A 695 6.86 0.30 -9.40
CA ILE A 695 6.65 1.74 -9.21
C ILE A 695 6.25 2.38 -10.54
N HIS A 696 6.93 2.04 -11.64
CA HIS A 696 6.58 2.51 -12.98
C HIS A 696 5.15 2.11 -13.37
N LEU A 697 4.81 0.82 -13.28
CA LEU A 697 3.46 0.35 -13.61
C LEU A 697 2.38 0.95 -12.71
N LEU A 698 2.61 1.07 -11.40
CA LEU A 698 1.66 1.70 -10.49
C LEU A 698 1.55 3.21 -10.72
N ALA A 699 2.61 3.90 -11.15
CA ALA A 699 2.50 5.29 -11.59
C ALA A 699 1.55 5.44 -12.79
N VAL A 700 1.59 4.46 -13.71
CA VAL A 700 0.67 4.36 -14.86
C VAL A 700 -0.77 4.04 -14.42
N VAL A 701 -0.99 3.02 -13.57
CA VAL A 701 -2.35 2.49 -13.30
C VAL A 701 -3.00 2.96 -12.00
N ALA A 702 -2.24 3.52 -11.05
CA ALA A 702 -2.75 4.02 -9.77
C ALA A 702 -2.51 5.54 -9.59
N GLY A 703 -1.50 6.10 -10.26
CA GLY A 703 -1.23 7.54 -10.37
C GLY A 703 0.16 7.95 -9.89
N ASN A 704 0.64 9.10 -10.35
CA ASN A 704 2.00 9.61 -10.12
C ASN A 704 2.07 10.84 -9.19
N SER A 705 1.37 10.79 -8.05
CA SER A 705 1.43 11.84 -7.03
C SER A 705 2.47 11.53 -5.95
N VAL A 706 2.88 12.56 -5.19
CA VAL A 706 3.76 12.38 -4.01
C VAL A 706 3.18 11.43 -2.96
N TYR A 707 1.85 11.37 -2.85
CA TYR A 707 1.16 10.46 -1.94
C TYR A 707 1.20 9.01 -2.44
N ALA A 708 0.92 8.82 -3.74
CA ALA A 708 0.97 7.50 -4.37
C ALA A 708 2.37 6.88 -4.26
N PHE A 709 3.43 7.66 -4.51
CA PHE A 709 4.81 7.20 -4.32
C PHE A 709 5.09 6.76 -2.88
N ALA A 710 4.66 7.54 -1.89
CA ALA A 710 4.83 7.19 -0.47
C ALA A 710 4.08 5.89 -0.10
N LEU A 711 2.88 5.66 -0.66
CA LEU A 711 2.13 4.41 -0.46
C LEU A 711 2.83 3.20 -1.09
N MET A 712 3.36 3.34 -2.30
CA MET A 712 4.08 2.27 -2.99
C MET A 712 5.30 1.83 -2.16
N LEU A 713 6.13 2.79 -1.75
CA LEU A 713 7.32 2.51 -0.93
C LEU A 713 6.93 1.93 0.44
N PHE A 714 5.90 2.46 1.09
CA PHE A 714 5.37 1.90 2.34
C PHE A 714 4.95 0.44 2.19
N CYS A 715 4.15 0.11 1.17
CA CYS A 715 3.68 -1.26 0.94
C CYS A 715 4.84 -2.21 0.64
N PHE A 716 5.81 -1.78 -0.17
CA PHE A 716 6.99 -2.58 -0.46
C PHE A 716 7.78 -2.92 0.80
N LEU A 717 8.11 -1.91 1.62
CA LEU A 717 8.89 -2.06 2.85
C LEU A 717 8.13 -2.83 3.96
N VAL A 718 6.82 -2.62 4.11
CA VAL A 718 6.01 -3.42 5.04
C VAL A 718 6.07 -4.89 4.68
N GLY A 719 6.00 -5.23 3.39
CA GLY A 719 6.14 -6.62 2.96
C GLY A 719 7.54 -7.17 3.27
N LEU A 720 8.62 -6.44 2.97
CA LEU A 720 9.98 -6.87 3.32
C LEU A 720 10.14 -7.14 4.83
N GLY A 721 9.72 -6.20 5.67
CA GLY A 721 9.78 -6.33 7.12
C GLY A 721 8.87 -7.44 7.67
N GLY A 722 7.66 -7.56 7.12
CA GLY A 722 6.70 -8.61 7.44
C GLY A 722 7.22 -10.01 7.08
N GLY A 723 7.77 -10.17 5.88
CA GLY A 723 8.41 -11.40 5.41
C GLY A 723 9.58 -11.82 6.28
N ALA A 724 10.42 -10.86 6.70
CA ALA A 724 11.52 -11.14 7.61
C ALA A 724 11.04 -11.60 9.01
N SER A 725 9.93 -11.04 9.49
CA SER A 725 9.29 -11.47 10.74
C SER A 725 8.68 -12.87 10.64
N VAL A 726 8.09 -13.22 9.49
CA VAL A 726 7.54 -14.56 9.25
C VAL A 726 8.65 -15.60 9.13
N SER A 727 9.71 -15.35 8.36
CA SER A 727 10.83 -16.29 8.21
C SER A 727 11.51 -16.56 9.54
N ARG A 728 11.71 -15.52 10.37
CA ARG A 728 12.15 -15.67 11.76
C ARG A 728 11.30 -16.69 12.53
N ARG A 729 9.97 -16.54 12.53
CA ARG A 729 9.06 -17.46 13.25
C ARG A 729 9.10 -18.88 12.67
N LEU A 730 9.39 -19.04 11.39
CA LEU A 730 9.57 -20.35 10.76
C LEU A 730 10.90 -20.98 11.16
N LEU A 731 11.98 -20.21 11.22
CA LEU A 731 13.28 -20.65 11.74
C LEU A 731 13.20 -21.04 13.21
N ASP A 732 12.51 -20.25 14.04
CA ASP A 732 12.24 -20.57 15.46
C ASP A 732 11.40 -21.86 15.63
N ARG A 733 10.80 -22.37 14.55
CA ARG A 733 10.05 -23.64 14.47
C ARG A 733 10.82 -24.74 13.73
N ASP A 734 12.13 -24.56 13.56
CA ASP A 734 13.06 -25.48 12.89
C ASP A 734 12.66 -25.84 11.45
N VAL A 735 12.02 -24.90 10.73
CA VAL A 735 11.80 -25.04 9.28
C VAL A 735 13.15 -24.94 8.55
N SER A 736 13.44 -25.90 7.68
CA SER A 736 14.66 -25.91 6.86
C SER A 736 14.81 -24.61 6.06
N ALA A 737 15.91 -23.89 6.29
CA ALA A 737 16.20 -22.63 5.62
C ALA A 737 16.31 -22.77 4.10
N GLY A 738 16.81 -23.92 3.62
CA GLY A 738 16.89 -24.22 2.20
C GLY A 738 15.53 -24.36 1.53
N ILE A 739 14.59 -25.06 2.17
CA ILE A 739 13.21 -25.17 1.70
C ILE A 739 12.51 -23.81 1.74
N GLY A 740 12.68 -23.07 2.85
CA GLY A 740 12.13 -21.72 2.98
C GLY A 740 12.58 -20.78 1.86
N LEU A 741 13.89 -20.77 1.57
CA LEU A 741 14.49 -19.99 0.50
C LEU A 741 13.96 -20.38 -0.89
N ALA A 742 13.86 -21.68 -1.18
CA ALA A 742 13.33 -22.15 -2.47
C ALA A 742 11.87 -21.72 -2.67
N TYR A 743 11.03 -21.84 -1.64
CA TYR A 743 9.63 -21.40 -1.71
C TYR A 743 9.49 -19.88 -1.81
N SER A 744 10.39 -19.08 -1.23
CA SER A 744 10.39 -17.63 -1.41
C SER A 744 10.50 -17.24 -2.88
N TYR A 745 11.50 -17.76 -3.61
CA TYR A 745 11.69 -17.45 -5.03
C TYR A 745 10.64 -18.09 -5.94
N LEU A 746 10.18 -19.31 -5.61
CA LEU A 746 9.08 -19.93 -6.34
C LEU A 746 7.78 -19.13 -6.19
N GLY A 747 7.46 -18.72 -4.96
CA GLY A 747 6.31 -17.86 -4.70
C GLY A 747 6.45 -16.52 -5.41
N MET A 748 7.65 -15.93 -5.46
CA MET A 748 7.91 -14.67 -6.17
C MET A 748 7.59 -14.82 -7.66
N ALA A 749 8.13 -15.87 -8.31
CA ALA A 749 7.82 -16.17 -9.70
C ALA A 749 6.31 -16.36 -9.94
N PHE A 750 5.66 -17.15 -9.09
CA PHE A 750 4.21 -17.40 -9.18
C PHE A 750 3.38 -16.11 -9.06
N VAL A 751 3.65 -15.27 -8.06
CA VAL A 751 2.91 -14.02 -7.84
C VAL A 751 3.10 -13.05 -9.00
N ILE A 752 4.31 -12.92 -9.55
CA ILE A 752 4.58 -12.06 -10.70
C ILE A 752 3.83 -12.56 -11.93
N VAL A 753 3.89 -13.88 -12.21
CA VAL A 753 3.14 -14.53 -13.31
C VAL A 753 1.64 -14.30 -13.18
N MET A 754 1.07 -14.42 -11.97
CA MET A 754 -0.34 -14.08 -11.74
C MET A 754 -0.63 -12.59 -11.96
N GLY A 755 0.29 -11.70 -11.55
CA GLY A 755 0.18 -10.26 -11.76
C GLY A 755 0.11 -9.85 -13.24
N LEU A 756 0.80 -10.58 -14.13
CA LEU A 756 0.80 -10.31 -15.58
C LEU A 756 -0.61 -10.38 -16.21
N PHE A 757 -1.53 -11.16 -15.64
CA PHE A 757 -2.93 -11.23 -16.08
C PHE A 757 -3.81 -10.08 -15.56
N TRP A 758 -3.30 -9.28 -14.60
CA TRP A 758 -4.12 -8.35 -13.84
C TRP A 758 -3.77 -6.87 -14.04
N TRP A 759 -2.53 -6.53 -14.40
CA TRP A 759 -2.06 -5.14 -14.51
C TRP A 759 -2.94 -4.26 -15.41
N ASP A 760 -3.34 -4.75 -16.58
CA ASP A 760 -4.18 -4.01 -17.53
C ASP A 760 -5.65 -3.89 -17.10
N GLN A 761 -6.08 -4.66 -16.09
CA GLN A 761 -7.43 -4.59 -15.50
C GLN A 761 -7.52 -3.57 -14.35
N ILE A 762 -6.39 -3.14 -13.78
CA ILE A 762 -6.38 -2.18 -12.67
C ILE A 762 -7.05 -0.84 -13.06
N PRO A 763 -6.81 -0.26 -14.25
CA PRO A 763 -7.53 0.95 -14.66
C PRO A 763 -9.06 0.75 -14.74
N ALA A 764 -9.53 -0.39 -15.23
CA ALA A 764 -10.95 -0.72 -15.26
C ALA A 764 -11.54 -0.88 -13.85
N TYR A 765 -10.73 -1.31 -12.87
CA TYR A 765 -11.09 -1.28 -11.46
C TYR A 765 -11.26 0.16 -10.95
N PHE A 766 -10.35 1.08 -11.24
CA PHE A 766 -10.53 2.51 -10.89
C PHE A 766 -11.75 3.14 -11.56
N GLU A 767 -12.00 2.81 -12.82
CA GLU A 767 -13.17 3.28 -13.58
C GLU A 767 -14.50 2.83 -12.94
N SER A 768 -14.52 1.63 -12.33
CA SER A 768 -15.74 1.08 -11.71
C SER A 768 -16.29 1.93 -10.55
N PHE A 769 -15.48 2.85 -10.03
CA PHE A 769 -15.86 3.83 -9.01
C PHE A 769 -16.47 5.12 -9.55
N SER A 770 -16.45 5.34 -10.87
CA SER A 770 -16.94 6.58 -11.51
C SER A 770 -18.39 6.94 -11.11
N GLN A 771 -19.26 5.92 -11.06
CA GLN A 771 -20.67 6.05 -10.70
C GLN A 771 -20.92 5.97 -9.19
N TYR A 772 -19.88 5.67 -8.40
CA TYR A 772 -19.99 5.48 -6.95
C TYR A 772 -19.71 6.79 -6.22
N THR A 773 -20.78 7.44 -5.75
CA THR A 773 -20.72 8.77 -5.09
C THR A 773 -19.88 8.78 -3.82
N GLU A 774 -19.80 7.65 -3.12
CA GLU A 774 -19.03 7.51 -1.89
C GLU A 774 -17.54 7.77 -2.12
N THR A 775 -16.95 7.39 -3.26
CA THR A 775 -15.52 7.52 -3.57
C THR A 775 -15.14 8.87 -4.21
N ARG A 776 -15.89 9.93 -3.93
CA ARG A 776 -15.61 11.27 -4.49
C ARG A 776 -14.64 12.11 -3.65
N THR A 777 -14.38 11.75 -2.40
CA THR A 777 -13.44 12.48 -1.55
C THR A 777 -12.00 12.00 -1.77
N PHE A 778 -11.03 12.85 -1.42
CA PHE A 778 -9.62 12.51 -1.56
C PHE A 778 -9.23 11.30 -0.72
N GLU A 779 -9.65 11.27 0.54
CA GLU A 779 -9.29 10.23 1.52
C GLU A 779 -9.75 8.85 1.05
N LYS A 780 -10.97 8.75 0.52
CA LYS A 780 -11.53 7.48 0.02
C LYS A 780 -10.85 7.02 -1.26
N ARG A 781 -10.53 7.93 -2.19
CA ARG A 781 -9.77 7.59 -3.41
C ARG A 781 -8.35 7.16 -3.07
N GLU A 782 -7.73 7.84 -2.12
CA GLU A 782 -6.39 7.53 -1.67
C GLU A 782 -6.34 6.18 -0.94
N PHE A 783 -7.40 5.85 -0.20
CA PHE A 783 -7.56 4.52 0.40
C PHE A 783 -7.68 3.41 -0.67
N VAL A 784 -8.43 3.64 -1.76
CA VAL A 784 -8.50 2.69 -2.89
C VAL A 784 -7.12 2.50 -3.53
N ARG A 785 -6.34 3.59 -3.71
CA ARG A 785 -4.96 3.50 -4.18
C ARG A 785 -4.07 2.71 -3.23
N PHE A 786 -4.18 2.95 -1.92
CA PHE A 786 -3.44 2.20 -0.90
C PHE A 786 -3.74 0.71 -1.01
N VAL A 787 -5.01 0.30 -1.09
CA VAL A 787 -5.37 -1.11 -1.22
C VAL A 787 -4.86 -1.70 -2.52
N THR A 788 -4.92 -0.95 -3.62
CA THR A 788 -4.35 -1.41 -4.91
C THR A 788 -2.84 -1.63 -4.80
N CYS A 789 -2.10 -0.71 -4.21
CA CYS A 789 -0.65 -0.84 -3.98
C CYS A 789 -0.35 -2.00 -3.01
N ALA A 790 -1.14 -2.16 -1.95
CA ALA A 790 -0.98 -3.22 -0.98
C ALA A 790 -1.19 -4.60 -1.61
N LEU A 791 -2.26 -4.79 -2.40
CA LEU A 791 -2.58 -6.07 -3.05
C LEU A 791 -1.56 -6.45 -4.14
N THR A 792 -0.98 -5.46 -4.82
CA THR A 792 0.01 -5.70 -5.88
C THR A 792 1.42 -5.91 -5.33
N MET A 793 1.86 -5.09 -4.38
CA MET A 793 3.24 -5.08 -3.89
C MET A 793 3.47 -6.00 -2.69
N LEU A 794 2.58 -6.03 -1.68
CA LEU A 794 2.84 -6.76 -0.43
C LEU A 794 3.10 -8.26 -0.63
N PRO A 795 2.37 -9.00 -1.49
CA PRO A 795 2.59 -10.44 -1.63
C PRO A 795 4.01 -10.75 -2.08
N VAL A 796 4.50 -10.06 -3.12
CA VAL A 796 5.83 -10.30 -3.67
C VAL A 796 6.94 -9.75 -2.76
N SER A 797 6.76 -8.58 -2.16
CA SER A 797 7.76 -8.02 -1.25
C SER A 797 7.85 -8.82 0.07
N THR A 798 6.77 -9.45 0.51
CA THR A 798 6.80 -10.42 1.62
C THR A 798 7.65 -11.64 1.29
N LEU A 799 7.57 -12.15 0.06
CA LEU A 799 8.39 -13.28 -0.38
C LEU A 799 9.88 -12.93 -0.46
N ILE A 800 10.19 -11.71 -0.89
CA ILE A 800 11.55 -11.17 -0.85
C ILE A 800 12.03 -11.03 0.61
N GLY A 801 11.21 -10.48 1.49
CA GLY A 801 11.50 -10.36 2.92
C GLY A 801 11.72 -11.70 3.62
N LEU A 802 11.02 -12.76 3.18
CA LEU A 802 11.23 -14.13 3.65
C LEU A 802 12.61 -14.67 3.24
N ALA A 803 13.07 -14.38 2.01
CA ALA A 803 14.30 -14.93 1.46
C ALA A 803 15.55 -14.48 2.22
N TYR A 804 15.56 -13.26 2.76
CA TYR A 804 16.76 -12.67 3.38
C TYR A 804 17.20 -13.42 4.66
N PRO A 805 16.35 -13.64 5.69
CA PRO A 805 16.77 -14.39 6.88
C PRO A 805 17.10 -15.86 6.60
N PHE A 806 16.40 -16.52 5.68
CA PHE A 806 16.74 -17.89 5.26
C PHE A 806 18.12 -17.96 4.60
N SER A 807 18.46 -16.98 3.76
CA SER A 807 19.80 -16.88 3.18
C SER A 807 20.86 -16.68 4.26
N MET A 808 20.60 -15.82 5.24
CA MET A 808 21.54 -15.54 6.34
C MET A 808 21.75 -16.75 7.25
N GLU A 809 20.72 -17.56 7.48
CA GLU A 809 20.86 -18.83 8.20
C GLU A 809 21.81 -19.80 7.47
N LEU A 810 21.67 -19.94 6.14
CA LEU A 810 22.56 -20.79 5.33
C LEU A 810 24.00 -20.25 5.29
N VAL A 811 24.16 -18.94 5.23
CA VAL A 811 25.48 -18.27 5.31
C VAL A 811 26.12 -18.50 6.68
N GLY A 812 25.37 -18.36 7.77
CA GLY A 812 25.85 -18.63 9.13
C GLY A 812 26.33 -20.07 9.32
N HIS A 813 25.60 -21.05 8.75
CA HIS A 813 26.01 -22.46 8.75
C HIS A 813 27.28 -22.75 7.94
N ALA A 814 27.54 -22.00 6.87
CA ALA A 814 28.69 -22.21 6.01
C ALA A 814 29.99 -21.62 6.59
N TRP A 815 29.88 -20.57 7.41
CA TRP A 815 31.03 -19.91 8.04
C TRP A 815 30.81 -19.74 9.56
N PRO A 816 30.73 -20.84 10.33
CA PRO A 816 30.35 -20.82 11.74
C PRO A 816 31.33 -20.07 12.65
N GLN A 817 32.61 -19.97 12.27
CA GLN A 817 33.65 -19.28 13.03
C GLN A 817 33.72 -17.76 12.74
N SER A 818 33.03 -17.29 11.70
CA SER A 818 33.10 -15.90 11.24
C SER A 818 31.72 -15.42 10.75
N ARG A 819 30.66 -15.73 11.51
CA ARG A 819 29.27 -15.47 11.11
C ARG A 819 29.00 -13.99 10.86
N LEU A 820 29.50 -13.11 11.73
CA LEU A 820 29.36 -11.65 11.59
C LEU A 820 30.10 -11.09 10.36
N LEU A 821 31.30 -11.61 10.07
CA LEU A 821 32.03 -11.23 8.86
C LEU A 821 31.32 -11.73 7.59
N ALA A 822 30.78 -12.96 7.62
CA ALA A 822 30.02 -13.54 6.53
C ALA A 822 28.72 -12.78 6.29
N LEU A 823 27.99 -12.39 7.35
CA LEU A 823 26.83 -11.51 7.30
C LEU A 823 27.17 -10.17 6.63
N GLY A 824 28.23 -9.50 7.06
CA GLY A 824 28.65 -8.23 6.46
C GLY A 824 28.95 -8.35 4.96
N ARG A 825 29.63 -9.43 4.53
CA ARG A 825 29.94 -9.71 3.11
C ARG A 825 28.70 -10.09 2.29
N ALA A 826 27.84 -10.95 2.83
CA ALA A 826 26.61 -11.37 2.17
C ALA A 826 25.65 -10.18 2.00
N SER A 827 25.48 -9.35 3.03
CA SER A 827 24.70 -8.11 2.96
C SER A 827 25.29 -7.13 1.94
N ALA A 828 26.60 -6.92 1.92
CA ALA A 828 27.23 -6.08 0.91
C ALA A 828 27.01 -6.60 -0.52
N SER A 829 27.05 -7.92 -0.73
CA SER A 829 26.83 -8.55 -2.03
C SER A 829 25.36 -8.42 -2.48
N ASN A 830 24.41 -8.62 -1.56
CA ASN A 830 22.99 -8.35 -1.79
C ASN A 830 22.77 -6.90 -2.25
N THR A 831 23.36 -5.96 -1.53
CA THR A 831 23.19 -4.53 -1.80
C THR A 831 23.87 -4.12 -3.10
N LEU A 832 24.98 -4.74 -3.48
CA LEU A 832 25.56 -4.56 -4.81
C LEU A 832 24.61 -5.06 -5.91
N GLY A 833 23.97 -6.21 -5.69
CA GLY A 833 22.88 -6.69 -6.52
C GLY A 833 21.75 -5.67 -6.65
N ASN A 834 21.30 -5.09 -5.53
CA ASN A 834 20.28 -4.04 -5.50
C ASN A 834 20.66 -2.83 -6.38
N ILE A 835 21.92 -2.36 -6.30
CA ILE A 835 22.41 -1.24 -7.13
C ILE A 835 22.30 -1.59 -8.62
N ILE A 836 22.78 -2.78 -9.00
CA ILE A 836 22.71 -3.26 -10.39
C ILE A 836 21.25 -3.37 -10.83
N GLY A 837 20.37 -3.91 -9.98
CA GLY A 837 18.94 -4.03 -10.25
C GLY A 837 18.23 -2.70 -10.48
N ALA A 838 18.50 -1.70 -9.65
CA ALA A 838 17.92 -0.37 -9.78
C ALA A 838 18.35 0.33 -11.09
N LEU A 839 19.63 0.24 -11.44
CA LEU A 839 20.17 0.86 -12.65
C LEU A 839 19.72 0.14 -13.92
N ILE A 840 19.82 -1.19 -13.96
CA ILE A 840 19.43 -1.97 -15.13
C ILE A 840 17.91 -2.01 -15.31
N GLY A 841 17.15 -2.13 -14.22
CA GLY A 841 15.68 -2.17 -14.27
C GLY A 841 15.08 -0.93 -14.92
N GLY A 842 15.40 0.25 -14.39
CA GLY A 842 14.82 1.52 -14.84
C GLY A 842 15.35 2.03 -16.19
N PHE A 843 16.68 1.94 -16.43
CA PHE A 843 17.31 2.59 -17.57
C PHE A 843 17.61 1.65 -18.74
N VAL A 844 17.55 0.32 -18.55
CA VAL A 844 17.85 -0.65 -19.60
C VAL A 844 16.65 -1.54 -19.89
N LEU A 845 16.10 -2.25 -18.90
CA LEU A 845 15.04 -3.25 -19.13
C LEU A 845 13.72 -2.60 -19.54
N ILE A 846 13.22 -1.58 -18.82
CA ILE A 846 11.96 -0.92 -19.16
C ILE A 846 12.02 -0.27 -20.56
N PRO A 847 13.04 0.55 -20.90
CA PRO A 847 13.08 1.19 -22.23
C PRO A 847 13.30 0.23 -23.40
N SER A 848 13.98 -0.90 -23.20
CA SER A 848 14.30 -1.85 -24.28
C SER A 848 13.27 -2.98 -24.46
N LEU A 849 12.71 -3.49 -23.37
CA LEU A 849 11.81 -4.65 -23.37
C LEU A 849 10.36 -4.30 -23.04
N GLY A 850 10.12 -3.11 -22.49
CA GLY A 850 8.83 -2.73 -21.88
C GLY A 850 8.61 -3.40 -20.53
N SER A 851 7.58 -2.94 -19.80
CA SER A 851 7.31 -3.44 -18.44
C SER A 851 6.84 -4.90 -18.41
N PHE A 852 6.08 -5.33 -19.41
CA PHE A 852 5.56 -6.71 -19.49
C PHE A 852 6.69 -7.75 -19.54
N SER A 853 7.55 -7.64 -20.54
CA SER A 853 8.68 -8.55 -20.78
C SER A 853 9.72 -8.47 -19.65
N THR A 854 9.87 -7.30 -19.02
CA THR A 854 10.73 -7.13 -17.84
C THR A 854 10.23 -7.97 -16.66
N LEU A 855 8.92 -7.97 -16.40
CA LEU A 855 8.32 -8.81 -15.35
C LEU A 855 8.42 -10.31 -15.69
N GLU A 856 8.24 -10.69 -16.95
CA GLU A 856 8.45 -12.07 -17.41
C GLU A 856 9.88 -12.54 -17.13
N LEU A 857 10.88 -11.72 -17.49
CA LEU A 857 12.30 -11.99 -17.24
C LEU A 857 12.60 -12.13 -15.74
N ILE A 858 12.05 -11.25 -14.90
CA ILE A 858 12.22 -11.32 -13.44
C ILE A 858 11.59 -12.60 -12.89
N ALA A 859 10.38 -12.96 -13.32
CA ALA A 859 9.70 -14.19 -12.89
C ALA A 859 10.46 -15.45 -13.31
N GLY A 860 10.94 -15.50 -14.57
CA GLY A 860 11.75 -16.60 -15.08
C GLY A 860 13.07 -16.75 -14.32
N THR A 861 13.73 -15.63 -14.00
CA THR A 861 14.97 -15.64 -13.21
C THR A 861 14.72 -16.08 -11.77
N ALA A 862 13.65 -15.61 -11.12
CA ALA A 862 13.26 -16.05 -9.79
C ALA A 862 12.98 -17.57 -9.76
N LEU A 863 12.28 -18.10 -10.76
CA LEU A 863 12.06 -19.53 -10.90
C LEU A 863 13.38 -20.30 -11.06
N GLY A 864 14.31 -19.79 -11.88
CA GLY A 864 15.66 -20.33 -12.03
C GLY A 864 16.45 -20.37 -10.72
N LEU A 865 16.37 -19.31 -9.90
CA LEU A 865 16.97 -19.28 -8.57
C LEU A 865 16.35 -20.32 -7.63
N SER A 866 15.03 -20.51 -7.68
CA SER A 866 14.36 -21.56 -6.90
C SER A 866 14.85 -22.96 -7.28
N VAL A 867 15.00 -23.24 -8.58
CA VAL A 867 15.57 -24.50 -9.08
C VAL A 867 17.01 -24.70 -8.61
N LEU A 868 17.84 -23.65 -8.67
CA LEU A 868 19.22 -23.69 -8.20
C LEU A 868 19.32 -24.00 -6.70
N VAL A 869 18.48 -23.34 -5.88
CA VAL A 869 18.40 -23.65 -4.44
C VAL A 869 17.97 -25.10 -4.24
N ALA A 870 16.89 -25.54 -4.90
CA ALA A 870 16.37 -26.91 -4.81
C ALA A 870 17.41 -27.97 -5.19
N TRP A 871 18.27 -27.69 -6.17
CA TRP A 871 19.37 -28.58 -6.57
C TRP A 871 20.38 -28.77 -5.44
N SER A 872 20.68 -27.72 -4.67
CA SER A 872 21.65 -27.75 -3.57
C SER A 872 21.15 -28.49 -2.30
N LEU A 873 19.86 -28.84 -2.26
CA LEU A 873 19.23 -29.51 -1.12
C LEU A 873 19.38 -31.05 -1.18
N PRO A 874 19.25 -31.75 -0.04
CA PRO A 874 19.15 -33.21 -0.02
C PRO A 874 18.00 -33.73 -0.89
N SER A 875 18.12 -34.96 -1.40
CA SER A 875 17.13 -35.60 -2.29
C SER A 875 15.71 -35.58 -1.73
N GLU A 876 15.53 -35.82 -0.43
CA GLU A 876 14.24 -35.82 0.24
C GLU A 876 13.57 -34.45 0.28
N GLU A 877 14.33 -33.38 0.52
CA GLU A 877 13.82 -32.00 0.48
C GLU A 877 13.53 -31.56 -0.95
N ARG A 878 14.44 -31.89 -1.88
CA ARG A 878 14.30 -31.59 -3.32
C ARG A 878 13.03 -32.20 -3.90
N ARG A 879 12.68 -33.44 -3.54
CA ARG A 879 11.45 -34.11 -3.98
C ARG A 879 10.18 -33.35 -3.59
N ARG A 880 10.18 -32.64 -2.45
CA ARG A 880 9.02 -31.84 -1.99
C ARG A 880 8.79 -30.60 -2.86
N LEU A 881 9.81 -30.14 -3.59
CA LEU A 881 9.75 -28.94 -4.44
C LEU A 881 9.39 -29.26 -5.90
N LEU A 882 9.52 -30.51 -6.35
CA LEU A 882 9.34 -30.88 -7.76
C LEU A 882 7.95 -30.54 -8.30
N LEU A 883 6.88 -30.93 -7.61
CA LEU A 883 5.52 -30.66 -8.07
C LEU A 883 5.22 -29.15 -8.13
N PRO A 884 5.47 -28.35 -7.06
CA PRO A 884 5.33 -26.89 -7.13
C PRO A 884 6.13 -26.24 -8.26
N LEU A 885 7.37 -26.68 -8.50
CA LEU A 885 8.21 -26.19 -9.59
C LEU A 885 7.61 -26.51 -10.97
N LEU A 886 7.14 -27.75 -11.18
CA LEU A 886 6.49 -28.17 -12.42
C LEU A 886 5.21 -27.40 -12.69
N VAL A 887 4.39 -27.16 -11.66
CA VAL A 887 3.17 -26.36 -11.78
C VAL A 887 3.52 -24.93 -12.18
N CYS A 888 4.50 -24.30 -11.53
CA CYS A 888 4.90 -22.93 -11.88
C CYS A 888 5.50 -22.84 -13.30
N MET A 889 6.34 -23.80 -13.70
CA MET A 889 6.87 -23.90 -15.08
C MET A 889 5.76 -24.04 -16.12
N ALA A 890 4.70 -24.81 -15.81
CA ALA A 890 3.58 -25.02 -16.73
C ALA A 890 2.70 -23.77 -16.95
N LEU A 891 2.85 -22.73 -16.11
CA LEU A 891 2.09 -21.48 -16.27
C LEU A 891 2.73 -20.52 -17.30
N PHE A 892 4.03 -20.61 -17.54
CA PHE A 892 4.74 -19.71 -18.48
C PHE A 892 4.19 -19.78 -19.91
N PRO A 893 3.89 -20.96 -20.49
CA PRO A 893 3.27 -21.05 -21.81
C PRO A 893 1.83 -20.49 -21.88
N CYS A 894 1.19 -20.24 -20.74
CA CYS A 894 -0.18 -19.71 -20.66
C CYS A 894 -0.23 -18.19 -20.49
N LEU A 895 0.93 -17.52 -20.47
CA LEU A 895 1.02 -16.06 -20.32
C LEU A 895 0.35 -15.34 -21.50
N PRO A 896 -0.22 -14.14 -21.28
CA PRO A 896 -0.73 -13.32 -22.37
C PRO A 896 0.42 -12.79 -23.24
N ASP A 897 0.15 -12.45 -24.51
CA ASP A 897 1.17 -11.92 -25.44
C ASP A 897 1.69 -10.51 -25.05
N GLY A 898 0.99 -9.82 -24.15
CA GLY A 898 1.34 -8.48 -23.67
C GLY A 898 0.15 -7.80 -22.98
N PHE A 899 0.37 -6.59 -22.44
CA PHE A 899 -0.70 -5.80 -21.86
C PHE A 899 -1.63 -5.21 -22.93
N LYS A 900 -2.93 -5.14 -22.63
CA LYS A 900 -3.88 -4.39 -23.47
C LYS A 900 -3.67 -2.89 -23.29
N MET A 901 -2.91 -2.27 -24.19
CA MET A 901 -2.51 -0.86 -24.07
C MET A 901 -3.69 0.12 -23.99
N ASN A 902 -4.81 -0.16 -24.68
CA ASN A 902 -6.03 0.64 -24.55
C ASN A 902 -6.57 0.70 -23.11
N GLN A 903 -6.48 -0.41 -22.38
CA GLN A 903 -6.94 -0.46 -20.98
C GLN A 903 -5.91 0.18 -20.06
N LEU A 904 -4.63 -0.15 -20.26
CA LEU A 904 -3.51 0.37 -19.48
C LEU A 904 -3.40 1.90 -19.55
N ALA A 905 -3.56 2.48 -20.75
CA ALA A 905 -3.48 3.92 -21.02
C ALA A 905 -4.83 4.66 -20.94
N SER A 906 -5.87 4.05 -20.38
CA SER A 906 -7.22 4.63 -20.32
C SER A 906 -7.33 5.91 -19.48
N GLY A 907 -6.35 6.20 -18.63
CA GLY A 907 -6.34 7.37 -17.74
C GLY A 907 -7.33 7.29 -16.57
N ALA A 908 -7.91 6.11 -16.32
CA ALA A 908 -8.90 5.92 -15.26
C ALA A 908 -8.34 6.20 -13.86
N ASN A 909 -7.04 5.99 -13.65
CA ASN A 909 -6.30 6.29 -12.42
C ASN A 909 -6.29 7.78 -12.04
N VAL A 910 -6.38 8.67 -13.03
CA VAL A 910 -6.28 10.12 -12.83
C VAL A 910 -7.53 10.67 -12.15
N TYR A 911 -8.71 10.32 -12.69
CA TYR A 911 -9.99 10.90 -12.26
C TYR A 911 -11.04 9.89 -11.76
N PHE A 912 -10.67 8.60 -11.67
CA PHE A 912 -11.56 7.46 -11.41
C PHE A 912 -12.63 7.33 -12.51
N HIS A 913 -12.23 7.61 -13.75
CA HIS A 913 -13.06 7.60 -14.95
C HIS A 913 -12.16 7.48 -16.18
N ALA A 914 -12.45 6.53 -17.08
CA ALA A 914 -11.70 6.37 -18.32
C ALA A 914 -11.87 7.60 -19.22
N GLN A 915 -10.79 8.10 -19.83
CA GLN A 915 -10.85 9.35 -20.59
C GLN A 915 -11.33 9.19 -22.03
N GLY A 916 -11.24 7.97 -22.59
CA GLY A 916 -11.87 7.62 -23.87
C GLY A 916 -11.33 8.35 -25.10
N TYR A 917 -10.00 8.49 -25.26
CA TYR A 917 -9.39 9.20 -26.39
C TYR A 917 -9.14 8.32 -27.64
N GLY A 918 -9.68 7.09 -27.66
CA GLY A 918 -9.60 6.16 -28.79
C GLY A 918 -8.63 5.02 -28.59
N ASP A 919 -8.16 4.44 -29.69
CA ASP A 919 -7.25 3.28 -29.70
C ASP A 919 -5.79 3.72 -29.66
N VAL A 920 -4.98 3.07 -28.83
CA VAL A 920 -3.52 3.26 -28.79
C VAL A 920 -2.90 2.71 -30.06
N ILE A 921 -2.25 3.58 -30.83
CA ILE A 921 -1.58 3.21 -32.09
C ILE A 921 -0.06 3.15 -31.98
N ASP A 922 0.52 3.81 -30.98
CA ASP A 922 1.96 3.84 -30.71
C ASP A 922 2.21 4.23 -29.25
N TYR A 923 3.31 3.74 -28.68
CA TYR A 923 3.69 4.01 -27.30
C TYR A 923 5.20 3.91 -27.08
N ALA A 924 5.63 4.42 -25.94
CA ALA A 924 6.98 4.25 -25.42
C ALA A 924 6.92 4.19 -23.89
N GLU A 925 7.88 3.48 -23.30
CA GLU A 925 8.04 3.38 -21.84
C GLU A 925 9.44 3.82 -21.44
N SER A 926 9.53 4.75 -20.49
CA SER A 926 10.80 5.15 -19.87
C SER A 926 10.57 5.66 -18.44
N LEU A 927 11.64 5.76 -17.65
CA LEU A 927 11.56 6.21 -16.26
C LEU A 927 11.13 7.68 -16.15
N ASP A 928 11.63 8.54 -17.04
CA ASP A 928 11.32 9.97 -17.07
C ASP A 928 10.02 10.28 -17.83
N GLY A 929 9.75 9.53 -18.92
CA GLY A 929 8.54 9.69 -19.73
C GLY A 929 7.33 8.89 -19.26
N GLY A 930 7.49 7.97 -18.31
CA GLY A 930 6.45 7.01 -17.93
C GLY A 930 5.97 6.19 -19.13
N LEU A 931 4.67 5.93 -19.22
CA LEU A 931 4.01 5.39 -20.42
C LEU A 931 3.49 6.56 -21.27
N THR A 932 4.20 6.91 -22.34
CA THR A 932 3.75 7.91 -23.32
C THR A 932 3.05 7.20 -24.48
N THR A 933 1.83 7.61 -24.82
CA THR A 933 1.01 6.96 -25.85
C THR A 933 0.41 7.96 -26.82
N VAL A 934 0.23 7.55 -28.07
CA VAL A 934 -0.63 8.25 -29.04
C VAL A 934 -1.89 7.43 -29.26
N GLN A 935 -3.04 8.04 -29.00
CA GLN A 935 -4.35 7.45 -29.27
C GLN A 935 -4.97 8.06 -30.51
N ARG A 936 -5.65 7.24 -31.31
CA ARG A 936 -6.37 7.62 -32.51
C ARG A 936 -7.88 7.52 -32.25
N SER A 937 -8.59 8.61 -32.53
CA SER A 937 -10.04 8.66 -32.60
C SER A 937 -10.48 9.38 -33.87
N GLU A 938 -11.78 9.33 -34.16
CA GLU A 938 -12.41 10.08 -35.25
C GLU A 938 -13.47 10.99 -34.64
N ASP A 939 -13.54 12.23 -35.12
CA ASP A 939 -14.58 13.16 -34.69
C ASP A 939 -15.91 12.93 -35.42
N GLU A 940 -16.93 13.70 -35.05
CA GLU A 940 -18.27 13.61 -35.66
C GLU A 940 -18.29 13.82 -37.19
N HIS A 941 -17.23 14.40 -37.77
CA HIS A 941 -17.09 14.66 -39.21
C HIS A 941 -16.15 13.66 -39.90
N GLY A 942 -15.64 12.65 -39.17
CA GLY A 942 -14.71 11.65 -39.69
C GLY A 942 -13.26 12.12 -39.76
N GLU A 943 -12.91 13.27 -39.18
CA GLU A 943 -11.53 13.74 -39.12
C GLU A 943 -10.75 12.96 -38.06
N VAL A 944 -9.56 12.49 -38.44
CA VAL A 944 -8.70 11.72 -37.54
C VAL A 944 -8.05 12.63 -36.51
N ILE A 945 -8.29 12.34 -35.23
CA ILE A 945 -7.68 13.01 -34.09
C ILE A 945 -6.63 12.09 -33.47
N HIS A 946 -5.40 12.58 -33.42
CA HIS A 946 -4.34 12.01 -32.60
C HIS A 946 -4.29 12.74 -31.27
N THR A 947 -4.29 11.98 -30.18
CA THR A 947 -4.20 12.49 -28.80
C THR A 947 -2.93 11.96 -28.15
N LEU A 948 -2.11 12.86 -27.63
CA LEU A 948 -0.88 12.54 -26.91
C LEU A 948 -1.17 12.47 -25.41
N LEU A 949 -0.80 11.34 -24.80
CA LEU A 949 -0.99 11.09 -23.37
C LEU A 949 0.33 10.67 -22.72
N THR A 950 0.50 11.01 -21.45
CA THR A 950 1.56 10.50 -20.58
C THR A 950 0.93 9.95 -19.32
N ASN A 951 1.14 8.66 -19.02
CA ASN A 951 0.49 7.92 -17.92
C ASN A 951 -1.04 8.07 -17.93
N GLY A 952 -1.63 8.02 -19.13
CA GLY A 952 -3.07 8.20 -19.34
C GLY A 952 -3.58 9.63 -19.12
N LYS A 953 -2.70 10.61 -18.87
CA LYS A 953 -3.03 12.03 -18.76
C LYS A 953 -2.81 12.76 -20.08
N PHE A 954 -3.83 13.51 -20.51
CA PHE A 954 -3.83 14.38 -21.67
C PHE A 954 -2.69 15.42 -21.67
N GLN A 955 -1.88 15.42 -22.75
CA GLN A 955 -0.81 16.38 -23.03
C GLN A 955 -1.12 17.28 -24.27
N GLY A 956 -2.09 16.87 -25.10
CA GLY A 956 -2.53 17.63 -26.26
C GLY A 956 -3.16 16.75 -27.34
N ASP A 957 -3.88 17.35 -28.29
CA ASP A 957 -4.48 16.65 -29.43
C ASP A 957 -4.32 17.42 -30.75
N SER A 958 -4.61 16.74 -31.86
CA SER A 958 -4.57 17.34 -33.19
C SER A 958 -5.89 18.01 -33.60
N SER A 959 -6.85 18.18 -32.69
CA SER A 959 -8.12 18.82 -32.98
C SER A 959 -7.92 20.33 -33.10
N ASN A 960 -8.55 20.99 -34.09
CA ASN A 960 -8.49 22.46 -34.21
C ASN A 960 -9.35 23.19 -33.14
N LYS A 961 -9.71 22.50 -32.05
CA LYS A 961 -10.59 23.00 -31.00
C LYS A 961 -9.74 23.52 -29.83
N ARG A 962 -10.41 23.75 -28.68
CA ARG A 962 -9.93 24.36 -27.42
C ARG A 962 -8.41 24.33 -27.21
N GLU A 963 -7.81 23.15 -27.16
CA GLU A 963 -6.40 22.98 -26.80
C GLU A 963 -5.44 23.58 -27.83
N MET A 964 -5.64 23.36 -29.13
CA MET A 964 -4.80 24.00 -30.15
C MET A 964 -4.86 25.52 -30.08
N ARG A 965 -6.02 26.10 -29.76
CA ARG A 965 -6.13 27.55 -29.52
C ARG A 965 -5.34 27.98 -28.28
N ALA A 966 -5.31 27.18 -27.23
CA ALA A 966 -4.53 27.48 -26.03
C ALA A 966 -3.01 27.47 -26.33
N GLN A 967 -2.50 26.43 -27.00
CA GLN A 967 -1.07 26.30 -27.33
C GLN A 967 -0.58 27.41 -28.26
N VAL A 968 -1.36 27.76 -29.29
CA VAL A 968 -1.05 28.94 -30.11
C VAL A 968 -1.12 30.23 -29.27
N GLY A 969 -2.08 30.33 -28.35
CA GLY A 969 -2.20 31.43 -27.41
C GLY A 969 -0.98 31.61 -26.50
N PHE A 970 -0.39 30.52 -26.00
CA PHE A 970 0.81 30.55 -25.16
C PHE A 970 2.01 31.16 -25.88
N GLY A 971 2.08 31.04 -27.21
CA GLY A 971 3.07 31.75 -28.03
C GLY A 971 2.67 33.20 -28.35
N LEU A 972 1.45 33.41 -28.86
CA LEU A 972 1.02 34.72 -29.37
C LEU A 972 0.82 35.77 -28.29
N VAL A 973 0.27 35.40 -27.13
CA VAL A 973 -0.03 36.36 -26.05
C VAL A 973 1.24 37.03 -25.52
N PRO A 974 2.27 36.31 -25.03
CA PRO A 974 3.47 36.95 -24.51
C PRO A 974 4.24 37.73 -25.60
N MET A 975 4.14 37.34 -26.87
CA MET A 975 4.71 38.11 -27.98
C MET A 975 4.14 39.53 -28.10
N MET A 976 2.95 39.81 -27.57
CA MET A 976 2.40 41.17 -27.55
C MET A 976 2.98 42.05 -26.45
N HIS A 977 3.73 41.47 -25.48
CA HIS A 977 4.38 42.19 -24.39
C HIS A 977 5.85 42.53 -24.67
N THR A 978 6.43 42.05 -25.78
CA THR A 978 7.80 42.33 -26.19
C THR A 978 7.92 42.46 -27.70
N ASP A 979 8.76 43.36 -28.20
CA ASP A 979 9.09 43.50 -29.63
C ASP A 979 10.39 42.77 -30.02
N LYS A 980 11.13 42.23 -29.05
CA LYS A 980 12.41 41.53 -29.26
C LYS A 980 12.18 40.08 -29.67
N ARG A 981 12.93 39.60 -30.65
CA ARG A 981 12.76 38.29 -31.30
C ARG A 981 14.09 37.58 -31.59
N GLN A 982 15.10 37.73 -30.73
CA GLN A 982 16.38 37.05 -30.95
C GLN A 982 16.36 35.63 -30.39
N SER A 983 15.90 35.44 -29.15
CA SER A 983 15.90 34.13 -28.49
C SER A 983 14.66 33.92 -27.64
N SER A 984 14.07 32.73 -27.76
CA SER A 984 13.03 32.25 -26.85
C SER A 984 13.35 30.85 -26.33
N LEU A 985 12.89 30.55 -25.11
CA LEU A 985 12.96 29.23 -24.49
C LEU A 985 11.54 28.69 -24.29
N VAL A 986 11.31 27.44 -24.65
CA VAL A 986 10.08 26.69 -24.39
C VAL A 986 10.42 25.49 -23.51
N VAL A 987 9.88 25.46 -22.29
CA VAL A 987 10.01 24.31 -21.37
C VAL A 987 8.73 23.51 -21.40
N GLY A 988 8.82 22.26 -21.84
CA GLY A 988 7.69 21.39 -22.15
C GLY A 988 7.26 21.54 -23.62
N PHE A 989 7.35 20.47 -24.40
CA PHE A 989 7.10 20.49 -25.84
C PHE A 989 5.63 20.20 -26.19
N GLY A 990 5.01 19.25 -25.49
CA GLY A 990 3.65 18.80 -25.78
C GLY A 990 3.49 18.38 -27.25
N THR A 991 2.60 19.05 -27.99
CA THR A 991 2.43 18.79 -29.43
C THR A 991 3.43 19.55 -30.32
N GLY A 992 4.15 20.53 -29.76
CA GLY A 992 5.12 21.38 -30.44
C GLY A 992 4.55 22.68 -31.06
N VAL A 993 3.27 22.98 -30.83
CA VAL A 993 2.59 24.11 -31.48
C VAL A 993 3.00 25.45 -30.88
N THR A 994 3.29 25.53 -29.59
CA THR A 994 3.84 26.75 -28.95
C THR A 994 5.21 27.11 -29.55
N ALA A 995 6.12 26.14 -29.64
CA ALA A 995 7.43 26.32 -30.28
C ALA A 995 7.30 26.76 -31.75
N ARG A 996 6.38 26.13 -32.51
CA ARG A 996 6.06 26.56 -33.87
C ARG A 996 5.60 28.02 -33.91
N THR A 997 4.70 28.40 -33.02
CA THR A 997 4.12 29.75 -32.98
C THR A 997 5.20 30.80 -32.74
N LEU A 998 6.15 30.55 -31.85
CA LEU A 998 7.27 31.45 -31.60
C LEU A 998 8.20 31.53 -32.82
N HIS A 999 8.60 30.40 -33.39
CA HIS A 999 9.42 30.38 -34.60
C HIS A 999 8.75 31.12 -35.77
N ASP A 1000 7.50 30.77 -36.09
CA ASP A 1000 6.71 31.43 -37.16
C ASP A 1000 6.46 32.91 -36.85
N GLY A 1001 6.47 33.29 -35.58
CA GLY A 1001 6.38 34.65 -35.07
C GLY A 1001 7.66 35.48 -35.19
N GLY A 1002 8.74 34.92 -35.73
CA GLY A 1002 9.95 35.63 -36.11
C GLY A 1002 11.11 35.54 -35.11
N TYR A 1003 11.06 34.65 -34.12
CA TYR A 1003 12.22 34.38 -33.26
C TYR A 1003 13.36 33.72 -34.04
N GLN A 1004 14.58 34.26 -33.94
CA GLN A 1004 15.76 33.71 -34.63
C GLN A 1004 16.21 32.36 -34.06
N THR A 1005 16.12 32.22 -32.73
CA THR A 1005 16.41 30.97 -32.03
C THR A 1005 15.27 30.60 -31.07
N VAL A 1006 14.82 29.35 -31.13
CA VAL A 1006 13.89 28.77 -30.16
C VAL A 1006 14.55 27.54 -29.55
N ASP A 1007 14.91 27.65 -28.28
CA ASP A 1007 15.41 26.53 -27.51
C ASP A 1007 14.23 25.80 -26.88
N ILE A 1008 14.18 24.49 -27.03
CA ILE A 1008 13.14 23.60 -26.54
C ILE A 1008 13.77 22.69 -25.51
N VAL A 1009 13.23 22.70 -24.29
CA VAL A 1009 13.65 21.79 -23.22
C VAL A 1009 12.48 20.88 -22.89
N GLU A 1010 12.67 19.58 -23.07
CA GLU A 1010 11.67 18.55 -22.81
C GLU A 1010 12.28 17.45 -21.94
N LEU A 1011 11.54 16.96 -20.95
CA LEU A 1011 12.01 15.95 -20.02
C LEU A 1011 12.13 14.57 -20.70
N SER A 1012 11.23 14.29 -21.65
CA SER A 1012 11.08 12.97 -22.27
C SER A 1012 11.39 12.96 -23.77
N ASP A 1013 12.41 12.18 -24.16
CA ASP A 1013 12.70 11.92 -25.58
C ASP A 1013 11.54 11.18 -26.27
N ASP A 1014 10.84 10.31 -25.54
CA ASP A 1014 9.68 9.58 -26.05
C ASP A 1014 8.58 10.53 -26.53
N LEU A 1015 8.34 11.61 -25.78
CA LEU A 1015 7.38 12.63 -26.12
C LEU A 1015 7.77 13.36 -27.41
N LEU A 1016 9.05 13.76 -27.54
CA LEU A 1016 9.57 14.40 -28.75
C LEU A 1016 9.43 13.49 -29.98
N ARG A 1017 9.80 12.21 -29.85
CA ARG A 1017 9.72 11.20 -30.92
C ARG A 1017 8.29 11.01 -31.42
N LEU A 1018 7.34 10.83 -30.50
CA LEU A 1018 5.94 10.63 -30.83
C LEU A 1018 5.30 11.91 -31.40
N ALA A 1019 5.58 13.08 -30.81
CA ALA A 1019 5.09 14.35 -31.32
C ALA A 1019 5.64 14.68 -32.73
N LYS A 1020 6.92 14.39 -33.00
CA LYS A 1020 7.52 14.52 -34.34
C LYS A 1020 6.79 13.67 -35.38
N THR A 1021 6.41 12.46 -35.01
CA THR A 1021 5.80 11.47 -35.91
C THR A 1021 4.33 11.79 -36.21
N TYR A 1022 3.52 12.05 -35.18
CA TYR A 1022 2.07 12.16 -35.32
C TYR A 1022 1.54 13.60 -35.41
N PHE A 1023 2.29 14.59 -34.90
CA PHE A 1023 1.84 16.00 -34.84
C PHE A 1023 2.56 16.92 -35.84
N GLY A 1024 3.39 16.38 -36.73
CA GLY A 1024 4.15 17.12 -37.74
C GLY A 1024 3.31 18.10 -38.59
N ARG A 1025 2.06 17.74 -38.90
CA ARG A 1025 1.12 18.62 -39.65
C ARG A 1025 0.66 19.83 -38.83
N LYS A 1026 0.55 19.69 -37.50
CA LYS A 1026 0.08 20.74 -36.59
C LYS A 1026 1.22 21.62 -36.10
N ASN A 1027 2.35 21.03 -35.71
CA ASN A 1027 3.53 21.78 -35.29
C ASN A 1027 4.43 22.23 -36.46
N GLY A 1028 4.04 21.99 -37.71
CA GLY A 1028 4.77 22.46 -38.87
C GLY A 1028 6.18 21.86 -39.00
N LYS A 1029 6.39 20.66 -38.41
CA LYS A 1029 7.69 19.98 -38.28
C LYS A 1029 8.76 20.86 -37.63
N VAL A 1030 8.38 21.61 -36.58
CA VAL A 1030 9.26 22.60 -35.93
C VAL A 1030 10.61 22.01 -35.52
N LEU A 1031 10.67 20.78 -35.03
CA LEU A 1031 11.92 20.09 -34.61
C LEU A 1031 12.96 19.91 -35.74
N SER A 1032 12.61 20.17 -37.00
CA SER A 1032 13.52 20.04 -38.15
C SER A 1032 13.80 21.38 -38.83
N ARG A 1033 13.43 22.50 -38.21
CA ARG A 1033 13.63 23.85 -38.76
C ARG A 1033 14.94 24.44 -38.27
N GLU A 1034 15.48 25.35 -39.08
CA GLU A 1034 16.64 26.15 -38.70
C GLU A 1034 16.30 27.06 -37.50
N GLY A 1035 17.27 27.30 -36.63
CA GLY A 1035 17.07 28.10 -35.42
C GLY A 1035 16.34 27.37 -34.28
N ILE A 1036 16.05 26.07 -34.42
CA ILE A 1036 15.46 25.27 -33.34
C ILE A 1036 16.54 24.40 -32.69
N ASN A 1037 16.71 24.52 -31.38
CA ASN A 1037 17.59 23.64 -30.60
C ASN A 1037 16.75 22.85 -29.59
N THR A 1038 17.04 21.57 -29.43
CA THR A 1038 16.29 20.68 -28.53
C THR A 1038 17.21 20.07 -27.49
N TYR A 1039 16.82 20.15 -26.22
CA TYR A 1039 17.55 19.61 -25.09
C TYR A 1039 16.64 18.65 -24.32
N VAL A 1040 17.06 17.39 -24.20
CA VAL A 1040 16.34 16.38 -23.40
C VAL A 1040 16.85 16.46 -21.96
N THR A 1041 16.21 17.30 -21.15
CA THR A 1041 16.61 17.53 -19.76
C THR A 1041 15.49 18.22 -18.98
N ASP A 1042 15.68 18.37 -17.67
CA ASP A 1042 14.79 19.14 -16.82
C ASP A 1042 14.93 20.65 -17.07
N GLY A 1043 13.80 21.35 -17.22
CA GLY A 1043 13.76 22.78 -17.53
C GLY A 1043 14.40 23.68 -16.49
N ARG A 1044 14.29 23.31 -15.20
CA ARG A 1044 14.94 24.04 -14.11
C ARG A 1044 16.44 23.81 -14.13
N ASN A 1045 16.89 22.57 -14.33
CA ASN A 1045 18.30 22.25 -14.46
C ASN A 1045 18.95 22.98 -15.64
N TYR A 1046 18.28 23.02 -16.79
CA TYR A 1046 18.72 23.79 -17.95
C TYR A 1046 18.94 25.27 -17.61
N LEU A 1047 17.97 25.92 -16.96
CA LEU A 1047 18.08 27.33 -16.56
C LEU A 1047 19.19 27.59 -15.53
N MET A 1048 19.50 26.61 -14.67
CA MET A 1048 20.62 26.71 -13.73
C MET A 1048 21.96 26.72 -14.46
N LEU A 1049 22.13 25.88 -15.49
CA LEU A 1049 23.41 25.65 -16.17
C LEU A 1049 23.67 26.61 -17.35
N THR A 1050 22.62 27.07 -18.03
CA THR A 1050 22.78 27.97 -19.18
C THR A 1050 23.10 29.39 -18.74
N GLU A 1051 24.03 30.07 -19.42
CA GLU A 1051 24.24 31.52 -19.25
C GLU A 1051 23.42 32.35 -20.24
N LYS A 1052 22.70 31.70 -21.16
CA LYS A 1052 21.93 32.37 -22.20
C LYS A 1052 20.74 33.14 -21.59
N GLU A 1053 20.61 34.40 -22.01
CA GLU A 1053 19.45 35.23 -21.70
C GLU A 1053 18.42 35.19 -22.84
N TYR A 1054 17.13 35.22 -22.47
CA TYR A 1054 16.01 35.12 -23.39
C TYR A 1054 15.16 36.38 -23.43
N ASP A 1055 14.61 36.67 -24.61
CA ASP A 1055 13.55 37.68 -24.77
C ASP A 1055 12.20 37.13 -24.28
N LEU A 1056 12.01 35.81 -24.35
CA LEU A 1056 10.82 35.12 -23.88
C LEU A 1056 11.18 33.74 -23.31
N ILE A 1057 10.71 33.45 -22.10
CA ILE A 1057 10.68 32.11 -21.53
C ILE A 1057 9.22 31.69 -21.38
N SER A 1058 8.84 30.57 -21.99
CA SER A 1058 7.49 30.01 -21.96
C SER A 1058 7.52 28.63 -21.32
N ILE A 1059 6.68 28.40 -20.30
CA ILE A 1059 6.60 27.15 -19.56
C ILE A 1059 5.23 26.49 -19.79
N GLU A 1060 5.25 25.32 -20.43
CA GLU A 1060 4.09 24.50 -20.79
C GLU A 1060 4.33 23.04 -20.37
N VAL A 1061 4.33 22.79 -19.07
CA VAL A 1061 4.51 21.45 -18.50
C VAL A 1061 3.17 20.81 -18.13
N SER A 1062 3.20 19.50 -17.87
CA SER A 1062 2.03 18.74 -17.39
C SER A 1062 1.44 19.32 -16.09
N SER A 1063 0.28 18.81 -15.68
CA SER A 1063 -0.45 19.26 -14.49
C SER A 1063 0.41 19.32 -13.22
N ILE A 1064 0.29 20.43 -12.46
CA ILE A 1064 1.08 20.73 -11.25
C ILE A 1064 1.05 19.67 -10.14
N TRP A 1065 0.03 18.81 -10.11
CA TRP A 1065 -0.10 17.73 -9.11
C TRP A 1065 0.75 16.50 -9.42
N PHE A 1066 1.40 16.43 -10.59
CA PHE A 1066 2.43 15.42 -10.85
C PHE A 1066 3.63 15.67 -9.92
N ALA A 1067 4.17 14.61 -9.35
CA ALA A 1067 5.35 14.70 -8.48
C ALA A 1067 6.49 15.42 -9.22
N GLY A 1068 7.13 16.40 -8.56
CA GLY A 1068 8.19 17.23 -9.13
C GLY A 1068 7.74 18.45 -9.96
N ALA A 1069 6.55 18.44 -10.58
CA ALA A 1069 6.10 19.53 -11.46
C ALA A 1069 5.92 20.87 -10.72
N ALA A 1070 5.50 20.81 -9.44
CA ALA A 1070 5.35 22.00 -8.59
C ALA A 1070 6.66 22.78 -8.37
N SER A 1071 7.83 22.16 -8.57
CA SER A 1071 9.13 22.84 -8.43
C SER A 1071 9.34 23.97 -9.44
N LEU A 1072 8.58 23.98 -10.55
CA LEU A 1072 8.56 25.05 -11.56
C LEU A 1072 7.57 26.18 -11.22
N TYR A 1073 6.94 26.13 -10.04
CA TYR A 1073 6.01 27.15 -9.54
C TYR A 1073 6.50 27.79 -8.22
N ASN A 1074 7.69 27.44 -7.76
CA ASN A 1074 8.29 27.95 -6.53
C ASN A 1074 8.97 29.31 -6.73
N SER A 1075 9.05 30.10 -5.66
CA SER A 1075 9.76 31.40 -5.63
C SER A 1075 11.19 31.29 -6.17
N GLU A 1076 11.95 30.26 -5.77
CA GLU A 1076 13.32 30.04 -6.22
C GLU A 1076 13.43 29.79 -7.72
N PHE A 1077 12.46 29.09 -8.31
CA PHE A 1077 12.42 28.89 -9.76
C PHE A 1077 12.08 30.18 -10.51
N TYR A 1078 11.13 30.97 -10.01
CA TYR A 1078 10.81 32.26 -10.63
C TYR A 1078 11.99 33.25 -10.55
N LYS A 1079 12.76 33.25 -9.45
CA LYS A 1079 14.02 34.02 -9.35
C LYS A 1079 15.04 33.58 -10.39
N LEU A 1080 15.18 32.26 -10.57
CA LEU A 1080 16.06 31.69 -11.58
C LEU A 1080 15.62 32.04 -13.00
N ALA A 1081 14.33 31.91 -13.32
CA ALA A 1081 13.81 32.29 -14.62
C ALA A 1081 14.01 33.79 -14.88
N LYS A 1082 13.75 34.64 -13.87
CA LYS A 1082 13.95 36.09 -13.94
C LYS A 1082 15.42 36.45 -14.21
N SER A 1083 16.39 35.73 -13.65
CA SER A 1083 17.82 35.98 -13.90
C SER A 1083 18.31 35.54 -15.28
N ARG A 1084 17.51 34.74 -16.01
CA ARG A 1084 17.77 34.34 -17.41
C ARG A 1084 16.92 35.12 -18.41
N LEU A 1085 16.18 36.13 -17.96
CA LEU A 1085 15.50 37.08 -18.83
C LEU A 1085 16.36 38.30 -19.07
N ARG A 1086 16.32 38.79 -20.31
CA ARG A 1086 16.84 40.12 -20.62
C ARG A 1086 16.04 41.20 -19.89
N PRO A 1087 16.52 42.45 -19.78
CA PRO A 1087 15.82 43.51 -19.07
C PRO A 1087 14.39 43.83 -19.56
N GLN A 1088 14.09 43.53 -20.83
CA GLN A 1088 12.75 43.65 -21.46
C GLN A 1088 12.14 42.27 -21.77
N GLY A 1089 12.68 41.21 -21.19
CA GLY A 1089 12.24 39.85 -21.39
C GLY A 1089 10.89 39.58 -20.72
N VAL A 1090 10.16 38.63 -21.28
CA VAL A 1090 8.81 38.23 -20.84
C VAL A 1090 8.86 36.79 -20.35
N PHE A 1091 8.22 36.51 -19.22
CA PHE A 1091 7.98 35.17 -18.72
C PHE A 1091 6.51 34.79 -18.96
N GLN A 1092 6.25 33.61 -19.52
CA GLN A 1092 4.92 33.05 -19.64
C GLN A 1092 4.84 31.70 -18.93
N GLN A 1093 3.82 31.53 -18.09
CA GLN A 1093 3.56 30.30 -17.34
C GLN A 1093 2.13 29.81 -17.59
N TRP A 1094 1.98 28.54 -17.97
CA TRP A 1094 0.67 27.90 -17.99
C TRP A 1094 0.13 27.71 -16.57
N ILE A 1095 -1.19 27.89 -16.39
CA ILE A 1095 -1.89 27.62 -15.13
C ILE A 1095 -3.16 26.79 -15.35
N GLN A 1096 -3.34 25.78 -14.51
CA GLN A 1096 -4.51 24.92 -14.55
C GLN A 1096 -5.68 25.55 -13.78
N LEU A 1097 -6.65 26.14 -14.49
CA LEU A 1097 -7.81 26.79 -13.84
C LEU A 1097 -8.87 25.81 -13.30
N HIS A 1098 -8.83 24.56 -13.78
CA HIS A 1098 -9.74 23.48 -13.40
C HIS A 1098 -9.05 22.50 -12.44
N ARG A 1099 -9.83 21.77 -11.63
CA ARG A 1099 -9.32 20.72 -10.71
C ARG A 1099 -8.26 21.21 -9.70
N LEU A 1100 -8.23 22.52 -9.43
CA LEU A 1100 -7.46 23.15 -8.35
C LEU A 1100 -8.39 23.83 -7.34
N SER A 1101 -7.90 24.00 -6.11
CA SER A 1101 -8.58 24.82 -5.11
C SER A 1101 -8.32 26.31 -5.39
N SER A 1102 -9.19 27.18 -4.90
CA SER A 1102 -8.98 28.63 -5.04
C SER A 1102 -7.74 29.07 -4.26
N THR A 1103 -7.42 28.42 -3.13
CA THR A 1103 -6.19 28.63 -2.36
C THR A 1103 -4.93 28.24 -3.14
N ASP A 1104 -4.97 27.16 -3.95
CA ASP A 1104 -3.84 26.78 -4.81
C ASP A 1104 -3.57 27.87 -5.86
N LEU A 1105 -4.63 28.44 -6.45
CA LEU A 1105 -4.49 29.53 -7.42
C LEU A 1105 -3.96 30.82 -6.78
N VAL A 1106 -4.40 31.15 -5.56
CA VAL A 1106 -3.84 32.28 -4.80
C VAL A 1106 -2.36 32.05 -4.56
N SER A 1107 -1.95 30.85 -4.13
CA SER A 1107 -0.54 30.49 -3.90
C SER A 1107 0.30 30.65 -5.18
N ILE A 1108 -0.16 30.12 -6.32
CA ILE A 1108 0.54 30.24 -7.61
C ILE A 1108 0.71 31.71 -8.01
N ILE A 1109 -0.37 32.50 -7.93
CA ILE A 1109 -0.37 33.92 -8.33
C ILE A 1109 0.49 34.75 -7.37
N ALA A 1110 0.34 34.56 -6.06
CA ALA A 1110 1.11 35.26 -5.04
C ALA A 1110 2.61 34.97 -5.16
N THR A 1111 2.98 33.71 -5.41
CA THR A 1111 4.37 33.30 -5.57
C THR A 1111 5.01 33.97 -6.79
N MET A 1112 4.32 34.04 -7.93
CA MET A 1112 4.83 34.76 -9.11
C MET A 1112 4.91 36.26 -8.87
N ARG A 1113 3.87 36.87 -8.29
CA ARG A 1113 3.80 38.30 -8.00
C ARG A 1113 4.83 38.75 -6.96
N ASN A 1114 5.28 37.86 -6.08
CA ASN A 1114 6.37 38.12 -5.13
C ASN A 1114 7.72 38.32 -5.84
N GLU A 1115 7.93 37.69 -7.01
CA GLU A 1115 9.19 37.75 -7.75
C GLU A 1115 9.15 38.70 -8.95
N PHE A 1116 7.97 38.97 -9.52
CA PHE A 1116 7.77 39.84 -10.67
C PHE A 1116 6.89 41.05 -10.34
N ASP A 1117 7.28 42.22 -10.85
CA ASP A 1117 6.62 43.49 -10.54
C ASP A 1117 5.24 43.60 -11.23
N ASP A 1118 5.18 43.21 -12.51
CA ASP A 1118 3.95 43.20 -13.31
C ASP A 1118 3.60 41.76 -13.70
N VAL A 1119 2.40 41.31 -13.30
CA VAL A 1119 1.83 40.01 -13.65
C VAL A 1119 0.45 40.20 -14.26
N TRP A 1120 0.25 39.64 -15.45
CA TRP A 1120 -1.00 39.65 -16.20
C TRP A 1120 -1.59 38.26 -16.23
N LEU A 1121 -2.90 38.13 -16.03
CA LEU A 1121 -3.61 36.85 -16.05
C LEU A 1121 -4.53 36.79 -17.27
N TYR A 1122 -4.33 35.80 -18.14
CA TYR A 1122 -5.14 35.56 -19.33
C TYR A 1122 -5.79 34.18 -19.30
N MET A 1123 -6.83 34.00 -20.13
CA MET A 1123 -7.43 32.69 -20.41
C MET A 1123 -7.67 32.55 -21.91
N VAL A 1124 -6.99 31.63 -22.58
CA VAL A 1124 -7.11 31.36 -24.02
C VAL A 1124 -7.39 29.88 -24.24
N GLY A 1125 -8.32 29.54 -25.14
CA GLY A 1125 -8.69 28.14 -25.40
C GLY A 1125 -9.32 27.41 -24.21
N GLY A 1126 -9.68 28.13 -23.13
CA GLY A 1126 -10.15 27.54 -21.87
C GLY A 1126 -9.03 27.18 -20.88
N GLN A 1127 -7.78 27.47 -21.22
CA GLN A 1127 -6.61 27.32 -20.34
C GLN A 1127 -6.18 28.69 -19.80
N GLY A 1128 -5.68 28.75 -18.57
CA GLY A 1128 -5.13 29.98 -18.01
C GLY A 1128 -3.64 30.13 -18.31
N MET A 1129 -3.18 31.37 -18.38
CA MET A 1129 -1.75 31.69 -18.42
C MET A 1129 -1.44 32.96 -17.65
N MET A 1130 -0.27 33.00 -17.02
CA MET A 1130 0.30 34.21 -16.47
C MET A 1130 1.41 34.73 -17.39
N VAL A 1131 1.44 36.04 -17.60
CA VAL A 1131 2.52 36.74 -18.31
C VAL A 1131 3.14 37.74 -17.34
N ALA A 1132 4.42 37.58 -17.05
CA ALA A 1132 5.12 38.35 -16.05
C ALA A 1132 6.41 38.96 -16.61
N CYS A 1133 6.79 40.12 -16.10
CA CYS A 1133 7.99 40.83 -16.56
C CYS A 1133 8.77 41.43 -15.39
N PRO A 1134 10.12 41.49 -15.46
CA PRO A 1134 10.94 42.07 -14.39
C PRO A 1134 10.63 43.55 -14.12
N LYS A 1135 10.17 44.26 -15.15
CA LYS A 1135 9.70 45.65 -15.14
C LYS A 1135 8.35 45.70 -15.88
N SER A 1136 7.74 46.88 -15.96
CA SER A 1136 6.44 47.01 -16.64
C SER A 1136 6.48 46.69 -18.14
N CYS A 1137 5.52 45.87 -18.59
CA CYS A 1137 5.40 45.40 -19.97
C CYS A 1137 3.93 45.37 -20.44
N PRO A 1138 3.25 46.53 -20.59
CA PRO A 1138 1.88 46.52 -21.08
C PRO A 1138 1.80 45.93 -22.50
N PRO A 1139 0.72 45.20 -22.85
CA PRO A 1139 0.56 44.67 -24.20
C PRO A 1139 0.53 45.81 -25.22
N ASN A 1140 1.28 45.68 -26.32
CA ASN A 1140 1.44 46.73 -27.31
C ASN A 1140 0.56 46.46 -28.56
N PRO A 1141 -0.47 47.29 -28.83
CA PRO A 1141 -1.35 47.12 -29.98
C PRO A 1141 -0.64 47.17 -31.33
N LYS A 1142 0.48 47.91 -31.44
CA LYS A 1142 1.26 47.98 -32.69
C LYS A 1142 1.93 46.65 -33.02
N ILE A 1143 2.39 45.91 -32.00
CA ILE A 1143 2.98 44.58 -32.16
C ILE A 1143 1.89 43.58 -32.57
N ALA A 1144 0.69 43.68 -31.98
CA ALA A 1144 -0.44 42.87 -32.43
C ALA A 1144 -0.78 43.13 -33.92
N GLY A 1145 -0.76 44.39 -34.35
CA GLY A 1145 -0.96 44.75 -35.75
C GLY A 1145 0.12 44.19 -36.70
N SER A 1146 1.39 44.15 -36.28
CA SER A 1146 2.49 43.61 -37.09
C SER A 1146 2.44 42.08 -37.18
N LEU A 1147 2.17 41.39 -36.08
CA LEU A 1147 2.07 39.93 -36.04
C LEU A 1147 0.93 39.39 -36.92
N THR A 1148 -0.18 40.12 -37.04
CA THR A 1148 -1.29 39.75 -37.95
C THR A 1148 -0.84 39.71 -39.42
N ARG A 1149 0.21 40.48 -39.77
CA ARG A 1149 0.76 40.57 -41.13
C ARG A 1149 1.86 39.57 -41.42
N VAL A 1150 2.32 38.80 -40.42
CA VAL A 1150 3.38 37.79 -40.60
C VAL A 1150 2.83 36.60 -41.40
N PRO A 1151 3.31 36.32 -42.62
CA PRO A 1151 2.73 35.29 -43.48
C PRO A 1151 2.74 33.89 -42.85
N ASN A 1152 3.81 33.56 -42.14
CA ASN A 1152 3.99 32.25 -41.50
C ASN A 1152 3.00 31.99 -40.35
N LEU A 1153 2.49 33.05 -39.71
CA LEU A 1153 1.49 32.94 -38.64
C LEU A 1153 0.06 32.75 -39.15
N LYS A 1154 -0.22 33.08 -40.43
CA LYS A 1154 -1.59 33.05 -40.98
C LYS A 1154 -2.34 31.73 -40.72
N PRO A 1155 -1.75 30.53 -40.96
CA PRO A 1155 -2.43 29.26 -40.69
C PRO A 1155 -2.79 29.03 -39.20
N LEU A 1156 -2.05 29.65 -38.28
CA LEU A 1156 -2.31 29.59 -36.84
C LEU A 1156 -3.36 30.62 -36.43
N LEU A 1157 -3.38 31.79 -37.07
CA LEU A 1157 -4.38 32.84 -36.86
C LEU A 1157 -5.77 32.44 -37.38
N ASP A 1158 -5.87 31.54 -38.36
CA ASP A 1158 -7.14 31.00 -38.83
C ASP A 1158 -7.93 30.30 -37.70
N LEU A 1159 -7.23 29.75 -36.68
CA LEU A 1159 -7.89 29.20 -35.49
C LEU A 1159 -8.64 30.26 -34.67
N PHE A 1160 -8.32 31.53 -34.86
CA PHE A 1160 -8.92 32.71 -34.22
C PHE A 1160 -9.75 33.56 -35.20
N GLY A 1161 -10.08 33.03 -36.39
CA GLY A 1161 -10.86 33.75 -37.39
C GLY A 1161 -10.03 34.63 -38.35
N GLY A 1162 -8.72 34.39 -38.46
CA GLY A 1162 -7.84 35.02 -39.43
C GLY A 1162 -7.19 36.34 -38.97
N THR A 1163 -7.52 36.81 -37.78
CA THR A 1163 -6.88 37.98 -37.14
C THR A 1163 -6.36 37.63 -35.75
N LEU A 1164 -5.46 38.44 -35.20
CA LEU A 1164 -5.05 38.26 -33.80
C LEU A 1164 -6.24 38.44 -32.85
N PRO A 1165 -6.31 37.65 -31.76
CA PRO A 1165 -7.36 37.78 -30.78
C PRO A 1165 -7.28 39.13 -30.07
N ASP A 1166 -8.41 39.82 -29.89
CA ASP A 1166 -8.48 40.99 -29.01
C ASP A 1166 -8.18 40.56 -27.57
N LEU A 1167 -6.97 40.88 -27.10
CA LEU A 1167 -6.48 40.51 -25.76
C LEU A 1167 -7.43 40.92 -24.63
N SER A 1168 -8.22 41.98 -24.80
CA SER A 1168 -9.17 42.44 -23.78
C SER A 1168 -10.32 41.44 -23.51
N GLN A 1169 -10.55 40.51 -24.44
CA GLN A 1169 -11.53 39.44 -24.30
C GLN A 1169 -10.99 38.25 -23.53
N TYR A 1170 -9.66 38.06 -23.56
CA TYR A 1170 -8.96 36.95 -22.92
C TYR A 1170 -8.33 37.36 -21.58
N LEU A 1171 -8.22 38.65 -21.30
CA LEU A 1171 -7.69 39.19 -20.04
C LEU A 1171 -8.64 38.88 -18.88
N LEU A 1172 -8.14 38.14 -17.89
CA LEU A 1172 -8.81 37.88 -16.63
C LEU A 1172 -8.49 38.97 -15.60
N LEU A 1173 -7.21 39.29 -15.38
CA LEU A 1173 -6.79 40.34 -14.44
C LEU A 1173 -5.56 41.06 -15.00
N ASN A 1174 -5.60 42.39 -15.02
CA ASN A 1174 -4.39 43.21 -15.19
C ASN A 1174 -3.61 43.33 -13.85
N PRO A 1175 -2.37 43.87 -13.85
CA PRO A 1175 -1.55 43.93 -12.63
C PRO A 1175 -2.23 44.60 -11.44
N ARG A 1176 -2.97 45.70 -11.66
CA ARG A 1176 -3.68 46.42 -10.58
C ARG A 1176 -4.87 45.62 -10.04
N GLU A 1177 -5.57 44.91 -10.90
CA GLU A 1177 -6.67 44.01 -10.53
C GLU A 1177 -6.17 42.78 -9.79
N LEU A 1178 -5.00 42.26 -10.18
CA LEU A 1178 -4.33 41.14 -9.52
C LEU A 1178 -3.89 41.52 -8.10
N ASP A 1179 -3.31 42.71 -7.90
CA ASP A 1179 -2.96 43.22 -6.58
C ASP A 1179 -4.21 43.40 -5.69
N ARG A 1180 -5.31 43.93 -6.25
CA ARG A 1180 -6.61 44.00 -5.55
C ARG A 1180 -7.18 42.63 -5.20
N PHE A 1181 -7.03 41.65 -6.10
CA PHE A 1181 -7.43 40.27 -5.85
C PHE A 1181 -6.67 39.69 -4.66
N LEU A 1182 -5.34 39.79 -4.65
CA LEU A 1182 -4.51 39.27 -3.55
C LEU A 1182 -4.82 39.96 -2.22
N MET A 1183 -4.96 41.29 -2.20
CA MET A 1183 -5.40 42.03 -1.00
C MET A 1183 -6.80 41.62 -0.54
N GLY A 1184 -7.71 41.37 -1.49
CA GLY A 1184 -9.07 40.93 -1.21
C GLY A 1184 -9.16 39.54 -0.58
N MET A 1185 -8.20 38.65 -0.88
CA MET A 1185 -8.13 37.32 -0.26
C MET A 1185 -7.82 37.39 1.24
N SER A 1186 -7.04 38.38 1.68
CA SER A 1186 -6.77 38.61 3.11
C SER A 1186 -8.05 38.88 3.90
N ALA A 1187 -9.03 39.57 3.29
CA ALA A 1187 -10.34 39.82 3.90
C ALA A 1187 -11.19 38.54 4.07
N LEU A 1188 -10.87 37.47 3.33
CA LEU A 1188 -11.48 36.14 3.46
C LEU A 1188 -10.66 35.21 4.39
N GLY A 1189 -9.69 35.76 5.13
CA GLY A 1189 -8.82 35.00 6.03
C GLY A 1189 -7.69 34.24 5.31
N ILE A 1190 -7.43 34.54 4.03
CA ILE A 1190 -6.38 33.90 3.24
C ILE A 1190 -5.25 34.93 3.04
N ASN A 1191 -4.20 34.84 3.87
CA ASN A 1191 -3.02 35.68 3.72
C ASN A 1191 -2.12 35.15 2.60
N ALA A 1192 -1.99 35.92 1.52
CA ALA A 1192 -1.19 35.53 0.36
C ALA A 1192 0.30 35.30 0.68
N LEU A 1193 0.86 36.00 1.67
CA LEU A 1193 2.26 35.85 2.09
C LEU A 1193 2.54 34.49 2.75
N ASP A 1194 1.55 33.93 3.46
CA ASP A 1194 1.66 32.62 4.10
C ASP A 1194 1.55 31.47 3.08
N LEU A 1195 1.16 31.79 1.84
CA LEU A 1195 0.94 30.85 0.75
C LEU A 1195 2.02 30.90 -0.34
N ILE A 1196 3.14 31.57 -0.09
CA ILE A 1196 4.28 31.55 -1.03
C ILE A 1196 4.87 30.14 -1.07
N SER A 1197 4.84 29.52 -2.25
CA SER A 1197 5.44 28.20 -2.49
C SER A 1197 6.96 28.35 -2.62
N SER A 1198 7.71 27.51 -1.92
CA SER A 1198 9.18 27.52 -1.94
C SER A 1198 9.76 26.12 -1.99
N ASP A 1199 11.05 26.01 -2.29
CA ASP A 1199 11.75 24.72 -2.28
C ASP A 1199 11.80 24.07 -0.89
N ASN A 1200 11.66 24.85 0.19
CA ASN A 1200 11.56 24.31 1.54
C ASN A 1200 10.11 23.98 1.92
N ASN A 1201 9.16 24.82 1.49
CA ASN A 1201 7.73 24.67 1.76
C ASN A 1201 7.01 24.17 0.49
N HIS A 1202 6.92 22.84 0.36
CA HIS A 1202 6.35 22.12 -0.79
C HIS A 1202 4.82 22.23 -0.90
N LEU A 1203 4.23 23.38 -0.59
CA LEU A 1203 2.79 23.59 -0.44
C LEU A 1203 2.00 23.06 -1.64
N LEU A 1204 2.33 23.53 -2.86
CA LEU A 1204 1.62 23.16 -4.09
C LEU A 1204 1.76 21.67 -4.45
N GLU A 1205 2.91 21.07 -4.13
CA GLU A 1205 3.17 19.65 -4.42
C GLU A 1205 2.25 18.73 -3.61
N TYR A 1206 1.85 19.14 -2.40
CA TYR A 1206 0.99 18.37 -1.52
C TYR A 1206 -0.48 18.82 -1.53
N SER A 1207 -0.77 20.10 -1.81
CA SER A 1207 -2.15 20.61 -1.84
C SER A 1207 -2.89 20.25 -3.14
N THR A 1208 -2.22 20.36 -4.29
CA THR A 1208 -2.86 20.20 -5.60
C THR A 1208 -3.34 18.77 -5.90
N PRO A 1209 -2.67 17.67 -5.45
CA PRO A 1209 -3.23 16.33 -5.59
C PRO A 1209 -4.54 16.13 -4.83
N ARG A 1210 -4.73 16.83 -3.70
CA ARG A 1210 -5.99 16.79 -2.92
C ARG A 1210 -7.12 17.48 -3.65
N ALA A 1211 -6.83 18.61 -4.30
CA ALA A 1211 -7.81 19.36 -5.08
C ALA A 1211 -8.25 18.64 -6.36
N ASN A 1212 -7.46 17.67 -6.85
CA ASN A 1212 -7.71 16.94 -8.09
C ASN A 1212 -9.05 16.18 -8.12
N VAL A 1213 -9.64 15.87 -6.95
CA VAL A 1213 -10.95 15.20 -6.86
C VAL A 1213 -12.13 16.10 -7.24
N ARG A 1214 -11.96 17.43 -7.24
CA ARG A 1214 -13.02 18.40 -7.54
C ARG A 1214 -13.50 18.27 -8.99
N PRO A 1215 -14.81 18.36 -9.30
CA PRO A 1215 -15.29 18.25 -10.68
C PRO A 1215 -14.70 19.33 -11.61
N TYR A 1216 -14.43 18.96 -12.86
CA TYR A 1216 -13.80 19.85 -13.85
C TYR A 1216 -14.59 21.15 -14.06
N GLU A 1217 -15.86 21.05 -14.41
CA GLU A 1217 -16.67 22.23 -14.79
C GLU A 1217 -16.98 23.16 -13.61
N SER A 1218 -17.28 22.60 -12.44
CA SER A 1218 -17.61 23.40 -11.26
C SER A 1218 -16.38 24.15 -10.77
N SER A 1219 -15.23 23.47 -10.64
CA SER A 1219 -13.99 24.13 -10.20
C SER A 1219 -13.53 25.22 -11.16
N LEU A 1220 -13.61 24.98 -12.48
CA LEU A 1220 -13.29 25.99 -13.48
C LEU A 1220 -14.20 27.22 -13.37
N ARG A 1221 -15.52 27.00 -13.25
CA ARG A 1221 -16.51 28.08 -13.10
C ARG A 1221 -16.30 28.88 -11.82
N ASP A 1222 -16.07 28.20 -10.70
CA ASP A 1222 -15.85 28.81 -9.40
C ASP A 1222 -14.60 29.71 -9.45
N ASN A 1223 -13.49 29.19 -9.96
CA ASN A 1223 -12.22 29.92 -10.04
C ASN A 1223 -12.31 31.12 -11.01
N ILE A 1224 -12.94 30.97 -12.17
CA ILE A 1224 -13.16 32.10 -13.10
C ILE A 1224 -14.07 33.16 -12.47
N SER A 1225 -15.16 32.73 -11.81
CA SER A 1225 -16.09 33.67 -11.17
C SER A 1225 -15.43 34.44 -10.03
N LEU A 1226 -14.48 33.82 -9.32
CA LEU A 1226 -13.66 34.48 -8.32
C LEU A 1226 -12.84 35.62 -8.93
N PHE A 1227 -12.13 35.37 -10.04
CA PHE A 1227 -11.34 36.43 -10.71
C PHE A 1227 -12.22 37.57 -11.25
N LYS A 1228 -13.37 37.24 -11.85
CA LYS A 1228 -14.30 38.25 -12.41
C LYS A 1228 -14.79 39.27 -11.38
N ARG A 1229 -14.81 38.94 -10.08
CA ARG A 1229 -15.20 39.89 -9.00
C ARG A 1229 -14.23 41.06 -8.85
N TYR A 1230 -13.00 40.91 -9.32
CA TYR A 1230 -11.95 41.92 -9.18
C TYR A 1230 -11.64 42.66 -10.49
N GLN A 1231 -12.35 42.35 -11.57
CA GLN A 1231 -12.27 43.08 -12.83
C GLN A 1231 -12.85 44.48 -12.67
N SER A 1232 -12.20 45.48 -13.25
CA SER A 1232 -12.77 46.82 -13.37
C SER A 1232 -13.95 46.77 -14.36
N PRO A 1233 -15.00 47.58 -14.16
CA PRO A 1233 -16.07 47.67 -15.15
C PRO A 1233 -15.45 48.04 -16.50
N LYS A 1234 -15.70 47.23 -17.54
CA LYS A 1234 -15.29 47.59 -18.89
C LYS A 1234 -15.95 48.93 -19.20
N ASN A 1235 -15.15 49.99 -19.38
CA ASN A 1235 -15.65 51.24 -19.90
C ASN A 1235 -16.21 50.94 -21.30
N ASN A 1236 -17.52 50.72 -21.37
CA ASN A 1236 -18.28 50.92 -22.58
C ASN A 1236 -18.31 52.44 -22.80
N THR A 1237 -17.22 52.99 -23.35
CA THR A 1237 -17.35 54.24 -24.10
C THR A 1237 -17.96 53.90 -25.46
N PRO A 1238 -19.05 54.58 -25.85
CA PRO A 1238 -19.90 54.23 -26.99
C PRO A 1238 -19.19 54.26 -28.34
#